data_AF-A0AAP9DFZ8-F1
#
_entry.id   AF-A0AAP9DFZ8-F1
#
_cell.length_a   1.000
_cell.length_b   1.000
_cell.length_c   1.000
_cell.angle_alpha   90.00
_cell.angle_beta   90.00
_cell.angle_gamma   90.00
#
_symmetry.space_group_name_H-M   'P 1'
#
loop_
_entity.id
_entity.type
_entity.pdbx_description
1 polymer ?
#
loop_
_entity_poly.entity_id
_entity_poly.type
_entity_poly.pdbx_seq_one_letter_code
_entity_poly.pdbx_strand_id
1 'polypeptide(L)'
;MIAKIDIERFGLFSNYYWKQHIGTENNQIFNKMNIIYGRNYSGKTTLSRIFRCIEMKQLPNNYHNGIFTITTDNSTITNMNLVCSDKVRVYNTDFVKENLSWLSNEVGDIKPFTLLGSNNVNAEKRITEINEELGGIDEKKGLLYRKWQIEENLQKRKLQFTKAKEKVQTLLTNKANREIKVNNYYVKQGTNYNVKTIQLEIDEIIDSGKNFIINEKEKAIRRKRIDESVKQEIAPLPITKPHLSEYIKEVQELLKRKIVLTQTLEELVTNSLLQEWVDKGRVLNKNRETCAFCGGIITPDRWKLLDAHFSKESEELKKSIEELFDKLERSKKSLDGFLETRGVKQENIYEIFQDEYNQYYKEWTIYIDQYRDTIDFLISQLQERYNDIFTPREISNIVDCSENIIEIINRFNSLLQKNKNKSSTIAKDKDIYRRELRYSEIQSFIKTIEYERICKDWKNEEKSINSEEKKLDDLIKTIGELRQEKQTKELEAKDEGEAAKRINEHLSDFFGHDSLTLEPALITESNTPLTRFIIKRGDKEAHNLSEGECSLISFFYFIAKIEDELNGVDHDKLIIYIDDPISSLDNNHIFFMYSLIETIVAKKGQYGQLFISTHNLDFLKYLKRLTLPIDINRKPLVQYFLIEKRKKMSEAISCLKLMPSYLKDYVTEYNFLFHEIYNMAKVTTKGDKVKMIENQYTHFYNLPNNMRKFLECYLYYRYPNTDNPLANLDKLFDNHIPCLVNRVVNEYSHLAWGNRGILPVDVNEAEKVAKHILHIIREKDNEHYCALCDSIKVDPNIDLE
;
A
#
# COMPACT_ATOMS: atom_id res chain seq x y z
N MET A 1 5.63 65.05 -1.15
CA MET A 1 6.13 64.55 -2.45
C MET A 1 7.61 64.86 -2.61
N ILE A 2 8.32 64.03 -3.40
CA ILE A 2 9.71 64.29 -3.81
C ILE A 2 9.69 65.28 -4.99
N ALA A 3 10.41 66.39 -4.88
CA ALA A 3 10.44 67.44 -5.88
C ALA A 3 11.69 67.37 -6.78
N LYS A 4 12.88 67.14 -6.19
CA LYS A 4 14.17 67.18 -6.89
C LYS A 4 15.18 66.21 -6.28
N ILE A 5 16.19 65.83 -7.06
CA ILE A 5 17.30 64.99 -6.61
C ILE A 5 18.63 65.53 -7.13
N ASP A 6 19.61 65.67 -6.23
CA ASP A 6 21.00 65.97 -6.53
C ASP A 6 21.86 64.76 -6.13
N ILE A 7 22.77 64.34 -7.00
CA ILE A 7 23.59 63.14 -6.84
C ILE A 7 25.06 63.49 -7.06
N GLU A 8 25.78 63.76 -5.97
CA GLU A 8 27.21 64.05 -6.02
C GLU A 8 27.99 62.79 -6.40
N ARG A 9 27.68 61.65 -5.80
CA ARG A 9 28.32 60.36 -6.13
C ARG A 9 27.41 59.21 -5.78
N PHE A 10 26.86 58.48 -6.75
CA PHE A 10 26.13 57.24 -6.49
C PHE A 10 26.11 56.36 -7.74
N GLY A 11 26.87 55.27 -7.73
CA GLY A 11 27.00 54.34 -8.86
C GLY A 11 27.41 55.03 -10.16
N LEU A 12 26.52 55.00 -11.16
CA LEU A 12 26.76 55.60 -12.48
C LEU A 12 26.52 57.12 -12.52
N PHE A 13 26.04 57.74 -11.44
CA PHE A 13 25.88 59.19 -11.31
C PHE A 13 27.08 59.79 -10.56
N SER A 14 27.60 60.90 -11.10
CA SER A 14 28.71 61.67 -10.53
C SER A 14 28.48 63.14 -10.84
N ASN A 15 28.50 63.99 -9.80
CA ASN A 15 28.30 65.43 -9.88
C ASN A 15 27.03 65.85 -10.66
N TYR A 16 25.94 65.11 -10.49
CA TYR A 16 24.66 65.47 -11.08
C TYR A 16 23.91 66.44 -10.17
N TYR A 17 23.62 67.63 -10.68
CA TYR A 17 22.82 68.64 -9.98
C TYR A 17 21.59 69.01 -10.80
N TRP A 18 20.40 68.91 -10.21
CA TRP A 18 19.10 69.12 -10.86
C TRP A 18 19.04 70.44 -11.63
N LYS A 19 19.49 71.51 -10.98
CA LYS A 19 19.50 72.88 -11.50
C LYS A 19 20.29 73.01 -12.81
N GLN A 20 21.34 72.21 -13.02
CA GLN A 20 22.21 72.30 -14.19
C GLN A 20 21.65 71.54 -15.41
N HIS A 21 20.81 70.52 -15.18
CA HIS A 21 20.37 69.60 -16.22
C HIS A 21 18.90 69.71 -16.60
N ILE A 22 18.05 70.16 -15.68
CA ILE A 22 16.60 70.27 -15.87
C ILE A 22 16.19 71.74 -15.78
N GLY A 23 16.60 72.44 -14.73
CA GLY A 23 16.40 73.88 -14.55
C GLY A 23 15.80 74.24 -13.18
N THR A 24 15.27 75.46 -13.05
CA THR A 24 14.76 76.03 -11.79
C THR A 24 13.30 76.44 -11.81
N GLU A 25 12.59 76.28 -12.93
CA GLU A 25 11.20 76.69 -13.04
C GLU A 25 10.27 75.79 -12.20
N ASN A 26 9.14 76.32 -11.73
CA ASN A 26 8.20 75.58 -10.88
C ASN A 26 7.55 74.37 -11.59
N ASN A 27 7.57 74.32 -12.92
CA ASN A 27 7.10 73.20 -13.75
C ASN A 27 8.21 72.16 -14.05
N GLN A 28 9.44 72.37 -13.56
CA GLN A 28 10.63 71.55 -13.80
C GLN A 28 11.00 70.74 -12.54
N ILE A 29 10.00 70.13 -11.91
CA ILE A 29 10.13 69.24 -10.76
C ILE A 29 9.53 67.87 -11.08
N PHE A 30 9.78 66.88 -10.23
CA PHE A 30 8.98 65.66 -10.22
C PHE A 30 7.52 65.99 -9.86
N ASN A 31 6.58 65.31 -10.51
CA ASN A 31 5.13 65.51 -10.36
C ASN A 31 4.48 64.27 -9.74
N LYS A 32 3.14 64.20 -9.65
CA LYS A 32 2.42 63.03 -9.11
C LYS A 32 2.72 61.75 -9.90
N MET A 33 2.87 61.82 -11.22
CA MET A 33 3.35 60.70 -12.06
C MET A 33 4.62 61.12 -12.84
N ASN A 34 5.64 60.25 -12.85
CA ASN A 34 6.93 60.51 -13.49
C ASN A 34 7.33 59.32 -14.36
N ILE A 35 7.41 59.52 -15.66
CA ILE A 35 7.80 58.48 -16.62
C ILE A 35 9.23 58.75 -17.08
N ILE A 36 10.11 57.77 -16.87
CA ILE A 36 11.55 57.89 -17.09
C ILE A 36 11.96 56.87 -18.16
N TYR A 37 12.43 57.36 -19.30
CA TYR A 37 13.01 56.50 -20.34
C TYR A 37 14.54 56.55 -20.28
N GLY A 38 15.21 55.45 -20.56
CA GLY A 38 16.67 55.44 -20.71
C GLY A 38 17.17 54.12 -21.26
N ARG A 39 18.18 54.16 -22.14
CA ARG A 39 18.80 52.96 -22.71
C ARG A 39 19.35 52.02 -21.64
N ASN A 40 19.61 50.77 -21.99
CA ASN A 40 20.34 49.86 -21.09
C ASN A 40 21.67 50.49 -20.66
N TYR A 41 22.05 50.26 -19.40
CA TYR A 41 23.25 50.83 -18.77
C TYR A 41 23.27 52.35 -18.61
N SER A 42 22.13 53.05 -18.77
CA SER A 42 22.06 54.52 -18.63
C SER A 42 22.01 55.03 -17.20
N GLY A 43 21.75 54.18 -16.20
CA GLY A 43 21.65 54.58 -14.78
C GLY A 43 20.25 54.48 -14.16
N LYS A 44 19.23 53.99 -14.87
CA LYS A 44 17.85 53.82 -14.35
C LYS A 44 17.78 53.06 -13.01
N THR A 45 18.35 51.85 -12.98
CA THR A 45 18.38 51.02 -11.75
C THR A 45 19.21 51.68 -10.65
N THR A 46 20.27 52.41 -11.00
CA THR A 46 21.03 53.20 -10.02
C THR A 46 20.17 54.29 -9.37
N LEU A 47 19.29 54.95 -10.14
CA LEU A 47 18.33 55.91 -9.59
C LEU A 47 17.31 55.22 -8.68
N SER A 48 16.74 54.08 -9.10
CA SER A 48 15.80 53.30 -8.26
C SER A 48 16.42 52.88 -6.93
N ARG A 49 17.72 52.55 -6.92
CA ARG A 49 18.47 52.16 -5.72
C ARG A 49 18.56 53.29 -4.70
N ILE A 50 18.58 54.54 -5.12
CA ILE A 50 18.53 55.68 -4.20
C ILE A 50 17.19 55.69 -3.45
N PHE A 51 16.06 55.48 -4.16
CA PHE A 51 14.75 55.35 -3.51
C PHE A 51 14.68 54.11 -2.60
N ARG A 52 15.34 53.00 -3.00
CA ARG A 52 15.44 51.78 -2.18
C ARG A 52 16.18 52.02 -0.87
N CYS A 53 17.16 52.94 -0.84
CA CYS A 53 17.84 53.33 0.40
C CYS A 53 16.84 53.94 1.41
N ILE A 54 15.87 54.70 0.92
CA ILE A 54 14.83 55.34 1.75
C ILE A 54 13.85 54.29 2.29
N GLU A 55 13.40 53.37 1.43
CA GLU A 55 12.51 52.27 1.81
C GLU A 55 13.13 51.40 2.91
N MET A 56 14.40 50.98 2.72
CA MET A 56 15.09 50.08 3.64
C MET A 56 15.78 50.81 4.81
N LYS A 57 15.79 52.14 4.79
CA LYS A 57 16.51 53.02 5.75
C LYS A 57 18.00 52.66 5.91
N GLN A 58 18.62 52.12 4.85
CA GLN A 58 20.02 51.71 4.84
C GLN A 58 20.67 51.92 3.47
N LEU A 59 21.97 52.18 3.44
CA LEU A 59 22.76 52.21 2.21
C LEU A 59 23.09 50.77 1.77
N PRO A 60 23.04 50.43 0.46
CA PRO A 60 23.40 49.10 0.00
C PRO A 60 24.91 48.83 0.20
N ASN A 61 25.26 47.58 0.49
CA ASN A 61 26.63 47.14 0.79
C ASN A 61 27.68 47.56 -0.27
N ASN A 62 27.29 47.70 -1.54
CA ASN A 62 28.22 48.05 -2.62
C ASN A 62 28.33 49.57 -2.85
N TYR A 63 27.62 50.40 -2.07
CA TYR A 63 27.52 51.86 -2.26
C TYR A 63 27.75 52.67 -0.97
N HIS A 64 28.60 52.18 -0.06
CA HIS A 64 28.91 52.84 1.23
C HIS A 64 29.35 54.31 1.11
N ASN A 65 29.91 54.69 -0.04
CA ASN A 65 30.43 56.03 -0.34
C ASN A 65 29.43 56.92 -1.11
N GLY A 66 28.15 56.51 -1.17
CA GLY A 66 27.09 57.23 -1.87
C GLY A 66 26.73 58.57 -1.22
N ILE A 67 26.71 59.65 -1.98
CA ILE A 67 26.32 61.00 -1.56
C ILE A 67 25.25 61.51 -2.52
N PHE A 68 24.05 61.73 -1.98
CA PHE A 68 22.90 62.28 -2.68
C PHE A 68 22.04 63.10 -1.73
N THR A 69 21.27 64.01 -2.30
CA THR A 69 20.31 64.87 -1.59
C THR A 69 18.98 64.85 -2.34
N ILE A 70 17.89 64.53 -1.65
CA ILE A 70 16.54 64.55 -2.20
C ILE A 70 15.76 65.65 -1.51
N THR A 71 15.20 66.57 -2.29
CA THR A 71 14.33 67.63 -1.80
C THR A 71 12.89 67.16 -1.88
N THR A 72 12.18 67.18 -0.75
CA THR A 72 10.73 66.95 -0.66
C THR A 72 10.01 68.25 -0.29
N ASP A 73 8.68 68.25 -0.32
CA ASP A 73 7.89 69.43 0.07
C ASP A 73 8.11 69.87 1.52
N ASN A 74 8.46 68.93 2.41
CA ASN A 74 8.51 69.16 3.86
C ASN A 74 9.91 69.00 4.47
N SER A 75 10.84 68.33 3.78
CA SER A 75 12.17 68.02 4.31
C SER A 75 13.21 67.69 3.22
N THR A 76 14.47 67.60 3.63
CA THR A 76 15.58 67.15 2.79
C THR A 76 16.10 65.81 3.31
N ILE A 77 16.17 64.81 2.42
CA ILE A 77 16.67 63.46 2.72
C ILE A 77 18.10 63.37 2.17
N THR A 78 19.02 62.85 2.97
CA THR A 78 20.43 62.69 2.57
C THR A 78 20.89 61.27 2.84
N ASN A 79 22.07 60.90 2.35
CA ASN A 79 22.69 59.61 2.65
C ASN A 79 22.92 59.35 4.15
N MET A 80 22.94 60.39 5.00
CA MET A 80 23.06 60.27 6.46
C MET A 80 21.69 60.23 7.17
N ASN A 81 20.64 60.77 6.54
CA ASN A 81 19.29 60.81 7.08
C ASN A 81 18.29 60.30 6.04
N LEU A 82 18.06 58.99 6.06
CA LEU A 82 17.16 58.26 5.15
C LEU A 82 15.69 58.25 5.62
N VAL A 83 15.31 59.12 6.57
CA VAL A 83 13.94 59.20 7.08
C VAL A 83 13.08 60.01 6.12
N CYS A 84 12.06 59.38 5.55
CA CYS A 84 11.01 60.03 4.78
C CYS A 84 9.68 60.00 5.55
N SER A 85 8.91 61.08 5.49
CA SER A 85 7.54 61.11 6.03
C SER A 85 6.58 60.23 5.22
N ASP A 86 6.87 60.09 3.92
CA ASP A 86 6.09 59.34 2.96
C ASP A 86 6.60 57.89 2.93
N LYS A 87 5.70 56.93 2.69
CA LYS A 87 6.05 55.51 2.58
C LYS A 87 6.61 55.25 1.18
N VAL A 88 7.87 54.84 1.08
CA VAL A 88 8.50 54.52 -0.20
C VAL A 88 8.45 53.01 -0.45
N ARG A 89 8.05 52.59 -1.66
CA ARG A 89 8.04 51.21 -2.14
C ARG A 89 8.73 51.12 -3.49
N VAL A 90 9.78 50.30 -3.59
CA VAL A 90 10.58 50.20 -4.81
C VAL A 90 10.55 48.78 -5.35
N TYR A 91 10.04 48.66 -6.58
CA TYR A 91 10.19 47.47 -7.40
C TYR A 91 11.43 47.63 -8.29
N ASN A 92 12.46 46.85 -8.02
CA ASN A 92 13.67 46.78 -8.84
C ASN A 92 14.33 45.39 -8.70
N THR A 93 15.45 45.16 -9.39
CA THR A 93 16.19 43.89 -9.33
C THR A 93 16.66 43.51 -7.92
N ASP A 94 16.90 44.47 -7.02
CA ASP A 94 17.32 44.19 -5.64
C ASP A 94 16.11 43.68 -4.81
N PHE A 95 14.91 44.24 -5.02
CA PHE A 95 13.66 43.73 -4.42
C PHE A 95 13.41 42.27 -4.82
N VAL A 96 13.54 41.95 -6.11
CA VAL A 96 13.31 40.59 -6.63
C VAL A 96 14.30 39.61 -5.99
N LYS A 97 15.59 39.94 -5.94
CA LYS A 97 16.62 39.09 -5.32
C LYS A 97 16.41 38.88 -3.82
N GLU A 98 15.87 39.86 -3.12
CA GLU A 98 15.68 39.77 -1.67
C GLU A 98 14.45 38.94 -1.27
N ASN A 99 13.35 39.06 -2.03
CA ASN A 99 12.06 38.46 -1.67
C ASN A 99 11.76 37.18 -2.46
N LEU A 100 12.31 37.05 -3.67
CA LEU A 100 12.07 35.95 -4.62
C LEU A 100 13.41 35.42 -5.14
N SER A 101 14.36 35.11 -4.24
CA SER A 101 15.71 34.68 -4.62
C SER A 101 15.71 33.39 -5.42
N TRP A 102 14.69 32.55 -5.24
CA TRP A 102 14.45 31.33 -6.03
C TRP A 102 14.36 31.61 -7.55
N LEU A 103 13.82 32.76 -7.97
CA LEU A 103 13.72 33.14 -9.39
C LEU A 103 15.09 33.37 -10.05
N SER A 104 16.14 33.60 -9.25
CA SER A 104 17.51 33.83 -9.73
C SER A 104 18.46 32.68 -9.43
N ASN A 105 18.20 31.88 -8.38
CA ASN A 105 19.05 30.79 -7.91
C ASN A 105 18.17 29.61 -7.48
N GLU A 106 18.41 28.39 -7.97
CA GLU A 106 17.59 27.20 -7.64
C GLU A 106 17.63 26.79 -6.15
N VAL A 107 18.61 27.27 -5.38
CA VAL A 107 18.74 27.08 -3.92
C VAL A 107 18.09 28.24 -3.13
N GLY A 108 17.56 29.25 -3.82
CA GLY A 108 16.89 30.39 -3.21
C GLY A 108 15.46 30.08 -2.79
N ASP A 109 14.80 31.09 -2.23
CA ASP A 109 13.46 30.99 -1.64
C ASP A 109 12.55 32.13 -2.08
N ILE A 110 11.24 31.90 -2.00
CA ILE A 110 10.24 32.96 -2.06
C ILE A 110 9.71 33.18 -0.65
N LYS A 111 10.00 34.36 -0.10
CA LYS A 111 9.64 34.72 1.28
C LYS A 111 8.14 35.00 1.38
N PRO A 112 7.42 34.43 2.36
CA PRO A 112 6.07 34.87 2.66
C PRO A 112 6.08 36.28 3.26
N PHE A 113 4.95 36.96 3.19
CA PHE A 113 4.72 38.23 3.90
C PHE A 113 3.33 38.23 4.52
N THR A 114 3.18 39.00 5.59
CA THR A 114 1.90 39.20 6.28
C THR A 114 1.19 40.43 5.71
N LEU A 115 -0.12 40.33 5.59
CA LEU A 115 -1.02 41.40 5.19
C LEU A 115 -1.43 42.23 6.42
N LEU A 116 -1.69 43.51 6.24
CA LEU A 116 -2.10 44.38 7.34
C LEU A 116 -3.64 44.33 7.46
N GLY A 117 -4.20 43.32 8.14
CA GLY A 117 -5.64 43.40 8.45
C GLY A 117 -6.43 42.19 8.97
N SER A 118 -5.92 40.95 8.95
CA SER A 118 -6.76 39.77 9.25
C SER A 118 -6.39 39.10 10.57
N ASN A 119 -6.70 39.73 11.71
CA ASN A 119 -6.75 38.99 12.98
C ASN A 119 -7.95 38.03 12.94
N ASN A 120 -7.72 36.78 12.54
CA ASN A 120 -8.75 35.76 12.47
C ASN A 120 -9.02 35.17 13.87
N VAL A 121 -9.60 35.99 14.77
CA VAL A 121 -9.92 35.68 16.18
C VAL A 121 -10.69 34.35 16.31
N ASN A 122 -11.49 34.00 15.31
CA ASN A 122 -12.25 32.76 15.26
C ASN A 122 -11.36 31.52 15.04
N ALA A 123 -10.32 31.63 14.19
CA ALA A 123 -9.38 30.54 13.95
C ALA A 123 -8.51 30.29 15.19
N GLU A 124 -8.01 31.34 15.84
CA GLU A 124 -7.25 31.21 17.10
C GLU A 124 -8.08 30.59 18.22
N LYS A 125 -9.35 30.99 18.36
CA LYS A 125 -10.27 30.42 19.35
C LYS A 125 -10.52 28.92 19.10
N ARG A 126 -10.74 28.51 17.85
CA ARG A 126 -10.93 27.10 17.51
C ARG A 126 -9.64 26.29 17.71
N ILE A 127 -8.47 26.84 17.43
CA ILE A 127 -7.18 26.19 17.74
C ILE A 127 -7.04 25.98 19.26
N THR A 128 -7.45 26.94 20.09
CA THR A 128 -7.42 26.79 21.55
C THR A 128 -8.36 25.69 22.02
N GLU A 129 -9.60 25.65 21.52
CA GLU A 129 -10.57 24.58 21.80
C GLU A 129 -10.06 23.20 21.39
N ILE A 130 -9.48 23.06 20.19
CA ILE A 130 -8.91 21.79 19.71
C ILE A 130 -7.71 21.35 20.59
N ASN A 131 -6.89 22.29 21.05
CA ASN A 131 -5.77 21.96 21.96
C ASN A 131 -6.29 21.45 23.32
N GLU A 132 -7.38 22.00 23.85
CA GLU A 132 -8.02 21.50 25.07
C GLU A 132 -8.66 20.11 24.87
N GLU A 133 -9.32 19.87 23.73
CA GLU A 133 -9.89 18.57 23.37
C GLU A 133 -8.81 17.48 23.21
N LEU A 134 -7.72 17.80 22.51
CA LEU A 134 -6.57 16.90 22.35
C LEU A 134 -5.87 16.63 23.69
N GLY A 135 -5.68 17.68 24.50
CA GLY A 135 -5.01 17.64 25.80
C GLY A 135 -3.57 17.13 25.72
N GLY A 136 -3.07 16.60 26.84
CA GLY A 136 -1.69 16.14 26.98
C GLY A 136 -1.57 14.88 27.84
N ILE A 137 -0.61 14.02 27.50
CA ILE A 137 -0.32 12.79 28.25
C ILE A 137 0.19 13.15 29.66
N ASP A 138 1.08 14.13 29.76
CA ASP A 138 1.67 14.58 31.03
C ASP A 138 0.64 15.25 31.95
N GLU A 139 -0.34 15.94 31.36
CA GLU A 139 -1.45 16.62 32.04
C GLU A 139 -2.59 15.67 32.42
N LYS A 140 -2.53 14.42 31.96
CA LYS A 140 -3.55 13.37 32.18
C LYS A 140 -4.96 13.78 31.75
N LYS A 141 -5.07 14.55 30.66
CA LYS A 141 -6.35 15.08 30.15
C LYS A 141 -6.43 14.97 28.63
N GLY A 142 -7.65 15.02 28.11
CA GLY A 142 -7.93 15.02 26.67
C GLY A 142 -7.85 13.65 26.00
N LEU A 143 -8.04 13.66 24.68
CA LEU A 143 -8.07 12.45 23.85
C LEU A 143 -6.72 11.73 23.77
N LEU A 144 -5.60 12.48 23.81
CA LEU A 144 -4.25 11.89 23.77
C LEU A 144 -3.94 11.04 25.00
N TYR A 145 -4.33 11.49 26.19
CA TYR A 145 -4.20 10.69 27.41
C TYR A 145 -5.08 9.44 27.38
N ARG A 146 -6.34 9.57 26.93
CA ARG A 146 -7.27 8.44 26.79
C ARG A 146 -6.75 7.40 25.80
N LYS A 147 -6.14 7.84 24.69
CA LYS A 147 -5.47 6.96 23.71
C LYS A 147 -4.36 6.17 24.38
N TRP A 148 -3.46 6.85 25.08
CA TRP A 148 -2.34 6.21 25.79
C TRP A 148 -2.82 5.17 26.82
N GLN A 149 -3.88 5.47 27.60
CA GLN A 149 -4.44 4.52 28.57
C GLN A 149 -4.97 3.25 27.88
N ILE A 150 -5.66 3.39 26.76
CA ILE A 150 -6.20 2.24 26.00
C ILE A 150 -5.05 1.43 25.41
N GLU A 151 -4.04 2.08 24.82
CA GLU A 151 -2.85 1.41 24.27
C GLU A 151 -2.07 0.64 25.34
N GLU A 152 -1.82 1.25 26.50
CA GLU A 152 -1.09 0.60 27.59
C GLU A 152 -1.85 -0.63 28.13
N ASN A 153 -3.18 -0.51 28.29
CA ASN A 153 -4.02 -1.62 28.73
C ASN A 153 -4.07 -2.74 27.69
N LEU A 154 -4.29 -2.41 26.41
CA LEU A 154 -4.27 -3.37 25.30
C LEU A 154 -2.93 -4.12 25.22
N GLN A 155 -1.80 -3.43 25.37
CA GLN A 155 -0.48 -4.09 25.39
C GLN A 155 -0.36 -5.06 26.56
N LYS A 156 -0.74 -4.65 27.78
CA LYS A 156 -0.71 -5.51 28.97
C LYS A 156 -1.61 -6.74 28.78
N ARG A 157 -2.84 -6.56 28.29
CA ARG A 157 -3.80 -7.64 28.04
C ARG A 157 -3.32 -8.60 26.96
N LYS A 158 -2.84 -8.10 25.82
CA LYS A 158 -2.27 -8.94 24.75
C LYS A 158 -1.08 -9.77 25.24
N LEU A 159 -0.17 -9.16 26.01
CA LEU A 159 0.96 -9.89 26.58
C LEU A 159 0.51 -10.99 27.55
N GLN A 160 -0.45 -10.69 28.43
CA GLN A 160 -1.02 -11.70 29.34
C GLN A 160 -1.73 -12.82 28.57
N PHE A 161 -2.47 -12.48 27.52
CA PHE A 161 -3.18 -13.43 26.66
C PHE A 161 -2.21 -14.36 25.91
N THR A 162 -1.14 -13.82 25.33
CA THR A 162 -0.08 -14.62 24.68
C THR A 162 0.60 -15.55 25.68
N LYS A 163 0.97 -15.05 26.87
CA LYS A 163 1.55 -15.89 27.94
C LYS A 163 0.62 -17.01 28.39
N ALA A 164 -0.69 -16.76 28.46
CA ALA A 164 -1.68 -17.78 28.79
C ALA A 164 -1.77 -18.86 27.71
N LYS A 165 -1.76 -18.48 26.43
CA LYS A 165 -1.70 -19.42 25.29
C LYS A 165 -0.42 -20.27 25.31
N GLU A 166 0.73 -19.65 25.54
CA GLU A 166 2.02 -20.34 25.63
C GLU A 166 2.06 -21.37 26.77
N LYS A 167 1.48 -21.05 27.93
CA LYS A 167 1.39 -21.99 29.06
C LYS A 167 0.64 -23.26 28.67
N VAL A 168 -0.53 -23.11 28.03
CA VAL A 168 -1.33 -24.25 27.57
C VAL A 168 -0.58 -25.02 26.48
N GLN A 169 0.04 -24.34 25.52
CA GLN A 169 0.84 -24.98 24.49
C GLN A 169 1.99 -25.81 25.08
N THR A 170 2.62 -25.30 26.14
CA THR A 170 3.66 -26.02 26.90
C THR A 170 3.10 -27.26 27.57
N LEU A 171 1.91 -27.17 28.19
CA LEU A 171 1.23 -28.33 28.79
C LEU A 171 0.91 -29.40 27.74
N LEU A 172 0.35 -29.01 26.58
CA LEU A 172 0.05 -29.92 25.47
C LEU A 172 1.34 -30.56 24.92
N THR A 173 2.40 -29.78 24.77
CA THR A 173 3.71 -30.26 24.29
C THR A 173 4.32 -31.27 25.25
N ASN A 174 4.28 -30.99 26.56
CA ASN A 174 4.77 -31.91 27.57
C ASN A 174 3.94 -33.19 27.59
N LYS A 175 2.60 -33.08 27.55
CA LYS A 175 1.71 -34.26 27.51
C LYS A 175 1.99 -35.13 26.28
N ALA A 176 2.12 -34.52 25.10
CA ALA A 176 2.40 -35.22 23.87
C ALA A 176 3.77 -35.93 23.89
N ASN A 177 4.84 -35.19 24.23
CA ASN A 177 6.21 -35.69 24.08
C ASN A 177 6.71 -36.52 25.26
N ARG A 178 6.31 -36.21 26.49
CA ARG A 178 6.84 -36.83 27.72
C ARG A 178 5.96 -37.92 28.31
N GLU A 179 4.67 -37.96 27.96
CA GLU A 179 3.74 -38.95 28.51
C GLU A 179 3.16 -39.85 27.41
N ILE A 180 2.57 -39.26 26.36
CA ILE A 180 1.90 -40.04 25.30
C ILE A 180 2.91 -40.76 24.40
N LYS A 181 3.88 -40.02 23.83
CA LYS A 181 4.85 -40.55 22.87
C LYS A 181 5.73 -41.66 23.44
N VAL A 182 6.07 -41.58 24.74
CA VAL A 182 6.96 -42.56 25.40
C VAL A 182 6.23 -43.83 25.84
N ASN A 183 4.89 -43.82 25.86
CA ASN A 183 4.09 -44.95 26.31
C ASN A 183 3.64 -45.82 25.12
N ASN A 184 4.19 -47.04 25.03
CA ASN A 184 3.93 -47.98 23.95
C ASN A 184 2.45 -48.46 23.87
N TYR A 185 1.70 -48.31 24.97
CA TYR A 185 0.26 -48.59 25.00
C TYR A 185 -0.59 -47.47 24.40
N TYR A 186 -0.04 -46.27 24.22
CA TYR A 186 -0.72 -45.16 23.57
C TYR A 186 -0.23 -44.99 22.13
N VAL A 187 1.06 -45.13 21.88
CA VAL A 187 1.67 -44.90 20.56
C VAL A 187 2.71 -45.98 20.29
N LYS A 188 2.69 -46.57 19.09
CA LYS A 188 3.70 -47.56 18.69
C LYS A 188 5.09 -46.93 18.66
N GLN A 189 6.09 -47.61 19.23
CA GLN A 189 7.49 -47.14 19.19
C GLN A 189 7.93 -46.78 17.76
N GLY A 190 8.63 -45.64 17.63
CA GLY A 190 9.08 -45.09 16.35
C GLY A 190 8.05 -44.19 15.64
N THR A 191 6.81 -44.11 16.13
CA THR A 191 5.80 -43.21 15.55
C THR A 191 6.05 -41.76 15.99
N ASN A 192 5.99 -40.83 15.04
CA ASN A 192 6.13 -39.41 15.34
C ASN A 192 4.82 -38.85 15.92
N TYR A 193 4.75 -38.73 17.24
CA TYR A 193 3.65 -38.06 17.96
C TYR A 193 4.13 -36.73 18.51
N ASN A 194 3.39 -35.65 18.25
CA ASN A 194 3.78 -34.29 18.63
C ASN A 194 2.57 -33.43 19.05
N VAL A 195 2.83 -32.16 19.38
CA VAL A 195 1.81 -31.23 19.85
C VAL A 195 0.69 -30.96 18.82
N LYS A 196 0.99 -31.01 17.52
CA LYS A 196 -0.07 -30.86 16.49
C LYS A 196 -0.99 -32.08 16.47
N THR A 197 -0.42 -33.28 16.63
CA THR A 197 -1.20 -34.52 16.67
C THR A 197 -2.15 -34.54 17.87
N ILE A 198 -1.67 -34.21 19.08
CA ILE A 198 -2.56 -34.19 20.26
C ILE A 198 -3.65 -33.13 20.11
N GLN A 199 -3.36 -31.99 19.46
CA GLN A 199 -4.35 -30.93 19.25
C GLN A 199 -5.49 -31.41 18.34
N LEU A 200 -5.16 -32.06 17.22
CA LEU A 200 -6.16 -32.65 16.31
C LEU A 200 -7.01 -33.72 17.01
N GLU A 201 -6.40 -34.55 17.86
CA GLU A 201 -7.14 -35.57 18.63
C GLU A 201 -8.02 -34.93 19.71
N ILE A 202 -7.58 -33.84 20.34
CA ILE A 202 -8.42 -33.06 21.28
C ILE A 202 -9.62 -32.48 20.55
N ASP A 203 -9.42 -31.89 19.38
CA ASP A 203 -10.50 -31.32 18.57
C ASP A 203 -11.51 -32.42 18.18
N GLU A 204 -11.03 -33.58 17.72
CA GLU A 204 -11.91 -34.73 17.41
C GLU A 204 -12.69 -35.22 18.63
N ILE A 205 -12.05 -35.30 19.80
CA ILE A 205 -12.70 -35.71 21.05
C ILE A 205 -13.82 -34.73 21.41
N ILE A 206 -13.55 -33.43 21.36
CA ILE A 206 -14.52 -32.38 21.70
C ILE A 206 -15.67 -32.36 20.68
N ASP A 207 -15.36 -32.33 19.37
CA ASP A 207 -16.36 -32.25 18.30
C ASP A 207 -17.27 -33.49 18.24
N SER A 208 -16.74 -34.66 18.61
CA SER A 208 -17.54 -35.89 18.63
C SER A 208 -18.65 -35.88 19.70
N GLY A 209 -18.52 -35.07 20.75
CA GLY A 209 -19.43 -35.06 21.90
C GLY A 209 -19.48 -36.37 22.70
N LYS A 210 -18.57 -37.31 22.43
CA LYS A 210 -18.55 -38.65 23.07
C LYS A 210 -17.68 -38.67 24.32
N ASN A 211 -18.02 -39.57 25.25
CA ASN A 211 -17.18 -39.89 26.39
C ASN A 211 -16.30 -41.11 26.07
N PHE A 212 -14.99 -40.90 26.07
CA PHE A 212 -13.93 -41.88 25.86
C PHE A 212 -13.25 -42.32 27.16
N ILE A 213 -13.62 -41.76 28.31
CA ILE A 213 -13.05 -42.17 29.60
C ILE A 213 -13.46 -43.61 29.90
N ILE A 214 -12.44 -44.47 30.06
CA ILE A 214 -12.60 -45.87 30.44
C ILE A 214 -11.99 -46.12 31.83
N ASN A 215 -12.57 -47.04 32.59
CA ASN A 215 -12.12 -47.37 33.94
C ASN A 215 -10.82 -48.20 33.96
N GLU A 216 -10.17 -48.33 35.12
CA GLU A 216 -8.88 -49.04 35.22
C GLU A 216 -8.96 -50.54 34.88
N LYS A 217 -10.11 -51.20 35.13
CA LYS A 217 -10.29 -52.61 34.74
C LYS A 217 -10.26 -52.75 33.22
N GLU A 218 -10.97 -51.87 32.55
CA GLU A 218 -11.03 -51.76 31.10
C GLU A 218 -9.70 -51.37 30.45
N LYS A 219 -8.93 -50.47 31.08
CA LYS A 219 -7.58 -50.15 30.63
C LYS A 219 -6.65 -51.36 30.75
N ALA A 220 -6.74 -52.12 31.84
CA ALA A 220 -5.95 -53.33 32.03
C ALA A 220 -6.26 -54.39 30.96
N ILE A 221 -7.53 -54.59 30.60
CA ILE A 221 -7.94 -55.50 29.52
C ILE A 221 -7.32 -55.08 28.18
N ARG A 222 -7.39 -53.78 27.83
CA ARG A 222 -6.80 -53.27 26.58
C ARG A 222 -5.29 -53.42 26.54
N ARG A 223 -4.58 -53.18 27.66
CA ARG A 223 -3.13 -53.41 27.77
C ARG A 223 -2.77 -54.87 27.50
N LYS A 224 -3.47 -55.82 28.12
CA LYS A 224 -3.26 -57.26 27.87
C LYS A 224 -3.44 -57.62 26.39
N ARG A 225 -4.51 -57.13 25.75
CA ARG A 225 -4.77 -57.34 24.32
C ARG A 225 -3.70 -56.71 23.40
N ILE A 226 -3.07 -55.62 23.84
CA ILE A 226 -1.94 -55.01 23.11
C ILE A 226 -0.69 -55.89 23.20
N ASP A 227 -0.44 -56.48 24.37
CA ASP A 227 0.73 -57.34 24.62
C ASP A 227 0.59 -58.74 24.00
N GLU A 228 -0.63 -59.15 23.68
CA GLU A 228 -0.93 -60.47 23.12
C GLU A 228 -0.20 -60.74 21.79
N SER A 229 0.62 -61.78 21.74
CA SER A 229 1.35 -62.18 20.53
C SER A 229 0.45 -62.92 19.54
N VAL A 230 0.84 -62.89 18.26
CA VAL A 230 0.18 -63.70 17.23
C VAL A 230 0.32 -65.18 17.61
N LYS A 231 -0.81 -65.87 17.74
CA LYS A 231 -0.86 -67.30 18.07
C LYS A 231 -0.62 -68.14 16.82
N GLN A 232 -0.02 -69.32 17.00
CA GLN A 232 0.18 -70.28 15.92
C GLN A 232 -1.17 -70.79 15.40
N GLU A 233 -1.25 -71.03 14.09
CA GLU A 233 -2.44 -71.61 13.48
C GLU A 233 -2.55 -73.09 13.84
N ILE A 234 -3.73 -73.49 14.32
CA ILE A 234 -4.06 -74.87 14.64
C ILE A 234 -4.93 -75.43 13.51
N ALA A 235 -4.56 -76.60 12.99
CA ALA A 235 -5.34 -77.27 11.96
C ALA A 235 -6.72 -77.72 12.51
N PRO A 236 -7.78 -77.74 11.68
CA PRO A 236 -9.06 -78.28 12.08
C PRO A 236 -8.95 -79.71 12.60
N LEU A 237 -9.68 -80.00 13.67
CA LEU A 237 -9.82 -81.33 14.24
C LEU A 237 -10.56 -82.23 13.25
N PRO A 238 -10.07 -83.46 13.01
CA PRO A 238 -10.77 -84.41 12.16
C PRO A 238 -12.09 -84.83 12.81
N ILE A 239 -13.17 -84.82 12.04
CA ILE A 239 -14.48 -85.28 12.48
C ILE A 239 -14.54 -86.79 12.20
N THR A 240 -14.13 -87.59 13.19
CA THR A 240 -14.24 -89.04 13.13
C THR A 240 -15.25 -89.48 14.19
N LYS A 241 -16.34 -90.12 13.76
CA LYS A 241 -17.38 -90.61 14.67
C LYS A 241 -16.83 -91.77 15.51
N PRO A 242 -16.89 -91.72 16.85
CA PRO A 242 -16.67 -92.91 17.67
C PRO A 242 -17.73 -93.96 17.32
N HIS A 243 -17.33 -95.19 17.03
CA HIS A 243 -18.23 -96.27 16.62
C HIS A 243 -18.97 -96.92 17.82
N LEU A 244 -19.39 -96.14 18.81
CA LEU A 244 -19.91 -96.68 20.08
C LEU A 244 -21.21 -97.46 19.90
N SER A 245 -22.14 -96.98 19.07
CA SER A 245 -23.37 -97.71 18.77
C SER A 245 -23.13 -99.03 18.05
N GLU A 246 -22.08 -99.14 17.23
CA GLU A 246 -21.67 -100.41 16.61
C GLU A 246 -21.10 -101.35 17.68
N TYR A 247 -20.25 -100.84 18.57
CA TYR A 247 -19.73 -101.63 19.69
C TYR A 247 -20.83 -102.12 20.64
N ILE A 248 -21.80 -101.28 20.99
CA ILE A 248 -22.94 -101.67 21.83
C ILE A 248 -23.71 -102.82 21.16
N LYS A 249 -23.95 -102.76 19.85
CA LYS A 249 -24.61 -103.84 19.10
C LYS A 249 -23.78 -105.12 19.07
N GLU A 250 -22.49 -105.03 18.74
CA GLU A 250 -21.57 -106.18 18.74
C GLU A 250 -21.54 -106.86 20.13
N VAL A 251 -21.48 -106.08 21.21
CA VAL A 251 -21.54 -106.60 22.58
C VAL A 251 -22.88 -107.28 22.85
N GLN A 252 -24.01 -106.64 22.54
CA GLN A 252 -25.34 -107.21 22.75
C GLN A 252 -25.53 -108.54 22.00
N GLU A 253 -25.03 -108.64 20.77
CA GLU A 253 -25.07 -109.88 19.99
C GLU A 253 -24.29 -111.01 20.66
N LEU A 254 -23.07 -110.74 21.12
CA LEU A 254 -22.24 -111.74 21.81
C LEU A 254 -22.82 -112.14 23.18
N LEU A 255 -23.41 -111.20 23.92
CA LEU A 255 -24.05 -111.47 25.21
C LEU A 255 -25.31 -112.35 25.07
N LYS A 256 -26.12 -112.12 24.03
CA LYS A 256 -27.37 -112.86 23.79
C LYS A 256 -27.19 -114.20 23.08
N ARG A 257 -26.05 -114.43 22.43
CA ARG A 257 -25.78 -115.67 21.67
C ARG A 257 -25.89 -116.89 22.59
N LYS A 258 -26.90 -117.72 22.33
CA LYS A 258 -27.12 -119.00 23.02
C LYS A 258 -26.19 -120.06 22.43
N ILE A 259 -25.54 -120.84 23.29
CA ILE A 259 -24.77 -122.01 22.87
C ILE A 259 -25.71 -123.23 22.92
N VAL A 260 -25.79 -123.99 21.83
CA VAL A 260 -26.60 -125.20 21.78
C VAL A 260 -25.72 -126.38 22.17
N LEU A 261 -25.89 -126.87 23.39
CA LEU A 261 -25.12 -128.00 23.90
C LEU A 261 -25.77 -129.32 23.48
N THR A 262 -24.99 -130.21 22.86
CA THR A 262 -25.45 -131.54 22.44
C THR A 262 -25.42 -132.56 23.57
N GLN A 263 -24.54 -132.40 24.58
CA GLN A 263 -24.51 -133.17 25.84
C GLN A 263 -23.96 -132.28 26.98
N THR A 264 -24.66 -132.15 28.11
CA THR A 264 -24.29 -131.23 29.20
C THR A 264 -23.96 -131.92 30.51
N LEU A 265 -22.88 -131.50 31.15
CA LEU A 265 -22.59 -131.78 32.55
C LEU A 265 -23.32 -130.73 33.42
N GLU A 266 -24.45 -131.12 34.03
CA GLU A 266 -25.36 -130.21 34.77
C GLU A 266 -24.65 -129.47 35.91
N GLU A 267 -23.68 -130.11 36.56
CA GLU A 267 -22.85 -129.52 37.63
C GLU A 267 -22.00 -128.35 37.13
N LEU A 268 -21.54 -128.37 35.87
CA LEU A 268 -20.75 -127.29 35.28
C LEU A 268 -21.63 -126.18 34.69
N VAL A 269 -22.88 -126.51 34.32
CA VAL A 269 -23.86 -125.49 33.90
C VAL A 269 -24.35 -124.67 35.11
N THR A 270 -24.53 -125.32 36.26
CA THR A 270 -25.06 -124.69 37.47
C THR A 270 -24.00 -124.02 38.35
N ASN A 271 -22.71 -124.34 38.15
CA ASN A 271 -21.60 -123.78 38.91
C ASN A 271 -20.51 -123.21 37.99
N SER A 272 -20.56 -121.90 37.77
CA SER A 272 -19.62 -121.18 36.91
C SER A 272 -18.17 -121.22 37.40
N LEU A 273 -17.93 -121.16 38.72
CA LEU A 273 -16.59 -121.29 39.32
C LEU A 273 -16.00 -122.66 39.06
N LEU A 274 -16.81 -123.72 39.18
CA LEU A 274 -16.40 -125.07 38.88
C LEU A 274 -16.14 -125.26 37.39
N GLN A 275 -16.99 -124.71 36.52
CA GLN A 275 -16.79 -124.72 35.07
C GLN A 275 -15.48 -124.03 34.66
N GLU A 276 -15.18 -122.84 35.21
CA GLU A 276 -13.92 -122.14 34.97
C GLU A 276 -12.72 -122.97 35.43
N TRP A 277 -12.81 -123.56 36.63
CA TRP A 277 -11.78 -124.45 37.16
C TRP A 277 -11.59 -125.70 36.29
N VAL A 278 -12.67 -126.32 35.83
CA VAL A 278 -12.63 -127.50 34.95
C VAL A 278 -12.07 -127.14 33.58
N ASP A 279 -12.42 -126.00 32.98
CA ASP A 279 -11.88 -125.58 31.68
C ASP A 279 -10.37 -125.30 31.75
N LYS A 280 -9.93 -124.57 32.78
CA LYS A 280 -8.49 -124.39 33.08
C LYS A 280 -7.81 -125.73 33.33
N GLY A 281 -8.45 -126.61 34.11
CA GLY A 281 -7.99 -127.96 34.39
C GLY A 281 -7.88 -128.81 33.12
N ARG A 282 -8.80 -128.68 32.17
CA ARG A 282 -8.81 -129.39 30.88
C ARG A 282 -7.55 -129.07 30.09
N VAL A 283 -7.20 -127.78 29.99
CA VAL A 283 -5.98 -127.34 29.30
C VAL A 283 -4.72 -127.89 29.99
N LEU A 284 -4.65 -127.82 31.32
CA LEU A 284 -3.50 -128.28 32.11
C LEU A 284 -3.32 -129.80 32.09
N ASN A 285 -4.39 -130.56 31.89
CA ASN A 285 -4.40 -132.04 31.89
C ASN A 285 -4.42 -132.65 30.48
N LYS A 286 -4.46 -131.84 29.40
CA LYS A 286 -4.67 -132.30 28.01
C LYS A 286 -3.76 -133.46 27.54
N ASN A 287 -2.55 -133.55 28.09
CA ASN A 287 -1.55 -134.57 27.76
C ASN A 287 -1.23 -135.52 28.94
N ARG A 288 -2.10 -135.61 29.95
CA ARG A 288 -1.92 -136.47 31.12
C ARG A 288 -2.97 -137.58 31.15
N GLU A 289 -2.54 -138.79 31.50
CA GLU A 289 -3.46 -139.90 31.79
C GLU A 289 -4.07 -139.80 33.20
N THR A 290 -3.42 -139.04 34.10
CA THR A 290 -3.83 -138.84 35.48
C THR A 290 -4.06 -137.35 35.80
N CYS A 291 -5.02 -137.08 36.68
CA CYS A 291 -5.40 -135.75 37.11
C CYS A 291 -4.26 -135.09 37.90
N ALA A 292 -3.84 -133.90 37.45
CA ALA A 292 -2.79 -133.12 38.09
C ALA A 292 -3.10 -132.70 39.54
N PHE A 293 -4.36 -132.76 39.96
CA PHE A 293 -4.77 -132.40 41.32
C PHE A 293 -4.77 -133.59 42.28
N CYS A 294 -5.49 -134.67 41.95
CA CYS A 294 -5.66 -135.81 42.85
C CYS A 294 -4.82 -137.04 42.48
N GLY A 295 -4.15 -137.05 41.33
CA GLY A 295 -3.38 -138.19 40.83
C GLY A 295 -4.23 -139.35 40.26
N GLY A 296 -5.57 -139.26 40.31
CA GLY A 296 -6.46 -140.29 39.79
C GLY A 296 -6.49 -140.36 38.25
N ILE A 297 -6.75 -141.53 37.68
CA ILE A 297 -6.84 -141.74 36.22
C ILE A 297 -8.06 -140.97 35.66
N ILE A 298 -7.87 -140.19 34.59
CA ILE A 298 -8.96 -139.53 33.87
C ILE A 298 -9.37 -140.44 32.70
N THR A 299 -10.60 -140.97 32.74
CA THR A 299 -11.06 -141.92 31.71
C THR A 299 -11.31 -141.23 30.36
N PRO A 300 -11.16 -141.94 29.23
CA PRO A 300 -11.51 -141.42 27.91
C PRO A 300 -12.97 -140.94 27.81
N ASP A 301 -13.90 -141.63 28.48
CA ASP A 301 -15.30 -141.20 28.54
C ASP A 301 -15.48 -139.86 29.26
N ARG A 302 -14.68 -139.61 30.31
CA ARG A 302 -14.68 -138.31 30.99
C ARG A 302 -14.15 -137.20 30.08
N TRP A 303 -13.09 -137.46 29.30
CA TRP A 303 -12.60 -136.54 28.28
C TRP A 303 -13.66 -136.27 27.20
N LYS A 304 -14.32 -137.30 26.70
CA LYS A 304 -15.39 -137.18 25.72
C LYS A 304 -16.57 -136.34 26.23
N LEU A 305 -16.95 -136.51 27.50
CA LEU A 305 -17.99 -135.70 28.14
C LEU A 305 -17.56 -134.24 28.33
N LEU A 306 -16.30 -133.99 28.70
CA LEU A 306 -15.74 -132.64 28.84
C LEU A 306 -15.62 -131.94 27.47
N ASP A 307 -15.14 -132.62 26.44
CA ASP A 307 -15.01 -132.06 25.09
C ASP A 307 -16.38 -131.85 24.41
N ALA A 308 -17.37 -132.70 24.70
CA ALA A 308 -18.76 -132.46 24.26
C ALA A 308 -19.40 -131.27 24.98
N HIS A 309 -19.03 -131.02 26.25
CA HIS A 309 -19.51 -129.89 27.03
C HIS A 309 -18.86 -128.56 26.59
N PHE A 310 -17.55 -128.55 26.30
CA PHE A 310 -16.82 -127.40 25.76
C PHE A 310 -16.78 -127.46 24.22
N SER A 311 -17.93 -127.32 23.58
CA SER A 311 -18.07 -127.40 22.12
C SER A 311 -17.31 -126.30 21.37
N LYS A 312 -17.02 -126.52 20.07
CA LYS A 312 -16.39 -125.53 19.17
C LYS A 312 -17.08 -124.16 19.21
N GLU A 313 -18.39 -124.14 19.39
CA GLU A 313 -19.20 -122.91 19.47
C GLU A 313 -18.87 -122.07 20.72
N SER A 314 -18.54 -122.72 21.84
CA SER A 314 -18.13 -122.04 23.07
C SER A 314 -16.73 -121.40 22.95
N GLU A 315 -15.80 -122.09 22.29
CA GLU A 315 -14.45 -121.57 22.02
C GLU A 315 -14.48 -120.43 20.99
N GLU A 316 -15.30 -120.55 19.93
CA GLU A 316 -15.53 -119.47 18.96
C GLU A 316 -16.13 -118.22 19.62
N LEU A 317 -17.10 -118.37 20.54
CA LEU A 317 -17.67 -117.24 21.26
C LEU A 317 -16.65 -116.57 22.19
N LYS A 318 -15.86 -117.35 22.95
CA LYS A 318 -14.78 -116.80 23.79
C LYS A 318 -13.77 -115.99 22.97
N LYS A 319 -13.36 -116.51 21.81
CA LYS A 319 -12.45 -115.82 20.90
C LYS A 319 -13.04 -114.51 20.36
N SER A 320 -14.31 -114.51 19.95
CA SER A 320 -14.99 -113.28 19.51
C SER A 320 -15.10 -112.23 20.62
N ILE A 321 -15.30 -112.67 21.87
CA ILE A 321 -15.30 -111.77 23.04
C ILE A 321 -13.90 -111.16 23.24
N GLU A 322 -12.83 -111.95 23.17
CA GLU A 322 -11.44 -111.46 23.28
C GLU A 322 -11.07 -110.45 22.18
N GLU A 323 -11.42 -110.74 20.93
CA GLU A 323 -11.19 -109.81 19.81
C GLU A 323 -11.95 -108.49 20.01
N LEU A 324 -13.16 -108.55 20.57
CA LEU A 324 -13.95 -107.36 20.88
C LEU A 324 -13.37 -106.57 22.07
N PHE A 325 -12.83 -107.24 23.10
CA PHE A 325 -12.08 -106.55 24.17
C PHE A 325 -10.95 -105.70 23.63
N ASP A 326 -10.12 -106.27 22.77
CA ASP A 326 -8.98 -105.56 22.18
C ASP A 326 -9.43 -104.34 21.37
N LYS A 327 -10.55 -104.46 20.62
CA LYS A 327 -11.14 -103.34 19.88
C LYS A 327 -11.62 -102.23 20.83
N LEU A 328 -12.35 -102.59 21.88
CA LEU A 328 -12.89 -101.65 22.88
C LEU A 328 -11.76 -100.90 23.60
N GLU A 329 -10.71 -101.60 24.03
CA GLU A 329 -9.54 -101.01 24.69
C GLU A 329 -8.77 -100.04 23.78
N ARG A 330 -8.55 -100.42 22.51
CA ARG A 330 -7.94 -99.49 21.53
C ARG A 330 -8.79 -98.26 21.31
N SER A 331 -10.11 -98.44 21.24
CA SER A 331 -11.05 -97.34 21.06
C SER A 331 -11.04 -96.38 22.25
N LYS A 332 -11.04 -96.92 23.48
CA LYS A 332 -10.89 -96.17 24.73
C LYS A 332 -9.65 -95.28 24.73
N LYS A 333 -8.50 -95.83 24.33
CA LYS A 333 -7.22 -95.12 24.29
C LYS A 333 -7.11 -94.10 23.15
N SER A 334 -7.88 -94.26 22.07
CA SER A 334 -7.78 -93.39 20.89
C SER A 334 -8.14 -91.92 21.13
N LEU A 335 -8.90 -91.65 22.19
CA LEU A 335 -9.34 -90.30 22.58
C LEU A 335 -8.43 -89.67 23.65
N ASP A 336 -7.46 -90.41 24.18
CA ASP A 336 -6.50 -89.91 25.17
C ASP A 336 -5.59 -88.86 24.52
N GLY A 337 -5.58 -87.66 25.09
CA GLY A 337 -4.73 -86.56 24.59
C GLY A 337 -5.09 -86.05 23.20
N PHE A 338 -6.30 -86.33 22.69
CA PHE A 338 -6.71 -86.00 21.31
C PHE A 338 -6.59 -84.51 20.98
N LEU A 339 -6.95 -83.63 21.92
CA LEU A 339 -6.87 -82.18 21.77
C LEU A 339 -5.41 -81.69 21.90
N GLU A 340 -4.70 -82.18 22.91
CA GLU A 340 -3.34 -81.76 23.27
C GLU A 340 -2.33 -82.09 22.17
N THR A 341 -2.43 -83.30 21.60
CA THR A 341 -1.57 -83.77 20.48
C THR A 341 -1.76 -82.97 19.20
N ARG A 342 -2.93 -82.32 19.05
CA ARG A 342 -3.25 -81.45 17.90
C ARG A 342 -3.01 -79.97 18.19
N GLY A 343 -2.44 -79.65 19.35
CA GLY A 343 -2.08 -78.28 19.73
C GLY A 343 -3.27 -77.43 20.20
N VAL A 344 -4.45 -78.04 20.43
CA VAL A 344 -5.60 -77.37 21.05
C VAL A 344 -5.34 -77.26 22.54
N LYS A 345 -4.62 -76.20 22.91
CA LYS A 345 -4.24 -75.87 24.29
C LYS A 345 -4.61 -74.44 24.60
N GLN A 346 -4.83 -74.17 25.89
CA GLN A 346 -5.26 -72.88 26.38
C GLN A 346 -4.31 -71.76 25.92
N GLU A 347 -2.99 -71.96 25.96
CA GLU A 347 -1.99 -70.95 25.58
C GLU A 347 -2.01 -70.56 24.09
N ASN A 348 -2.59 -71.40 23.22
CA ASN A 348 -2.67 -71.18 21.78
C ASN A 348 -3.98 -70.49 21.35
N ILE A 349 -4.90 -70.24 22.28
CA ILE A 349 -6.16 -69.55 22.03
C ILE A 349 -6.06 -68.09 22.50
N TYR A 350 -6.55 -67.15 21.70
CA TYR A 350 -6.60 -65.73 22.05
C TYR A 350 -7.43 -65.48 23.32
N GLU A 351 -7.04 -64.49 24.13
CA GLU A 351 -7.64 -64.16 25.44
C GLU A 351 -9.16 -64.00 25.36
N ILE A 352 -9.66 -63.39 24.28
CA ILE A 352 -11.09 -63.15 24.06
C ILE A 352 -11.92 -64.44 23.90
N PHE A 353 -11.29 -65.55 23.54
CA PHE A 353 -11.96 -66.84 23.35
C PHE A 353 -11.62 -67.86 24.44
N GLN A 354 -10.94 -67.45 25.51
CA GLN A 354 -10.54 -68.32 26.62
C GLN A 354 -11.75 -68.88 27.37
N ASP A 355 -12.80 -68.08 27.56
CA ASP A 355 -14.01 -68.54 28.25
C ASP A 355 -14.76 -69.58 27.40
N GLU A 356 -14.90 -69.36 26.09
CA GLU A 356 -15.45 -70.34 25.14
C GLU A 356 -14.62 -71.64 25.16
N TYR A 357 -13.28 -71.53 25.11
CA TYR A 357 -12.38 -72.68 25.20
C TYR A 357 -12.57 -73.47 26.50
N ASN A 358 -12.57 -72.79 27.66
CA ASN A 358 -12.70 -73.44 28.96
C ASN A 358 -14.04 -74.15 29.11
N GLN A 359 -15.12 -73.56 28.58
CA GLN A 359 -16.42 -74.20 28.54
C GLN A 359 -16.38 -75.45 27.67
N TYR A 360 -15.88 -75.36 26.42
CA TYR A 360 -15.84 -76.50 25.51
C TYR A 360 -14.92 -77.62 26.01
N TYR A 361 -13.81 -77.28 26.67
CA TYR A 361 -12.90 -78.26 27.26
C TYR A 361 -13.57 -79.01 28.42
N LYS A 362 -14.35 -78.31 29.26
CA LYS A 362 -15.13 -78.94 30.33
C LYS A 362 -16.19 -79.90 29.77
N GLU A 363 -16.92 -79.48 28.72
CA GLU A 363 -17.89 -80.35 28.02
C GLU A 363 -17.21 -81.56 27.39
N TRP A 364 -16.06 -81.37 26.74
CA TRP A 364 -15.25 -82.45 26.16
C TRP A 364 -14.85 -83.49 27.20
N THR A 365 -14.31 -83.07 28.35
CA THR A 365 -13.92 -84.00 29.42
C THR A 365 -15.11 -84.83 29.91
N ILE A 366 -16.28 -84.21 30.08
CA ILE A 366 -17.50 -84.93 30.48
C ILE A 366 -17.87 -86.01 29.45
N TYR A 367 -17.88 -85.68 28.16
CA TYR A 367 -18.24 -86.65 27.12
C TYR A 367 -17.20 -87.76 26.93
N ILE A 368 -15.92 -87.45 27.10
CA ILE A 368 -14.85 -88.46 27.05
C ILE A 368 -14.91 -89.40 28.26
N ASP A 369 -15.20 -88.89 29.45
CA ASP A 369 -15.35 -89.74 30.63
C ASP A 369 -16.59 -90.62 30.50
N GLN A 370 -17.72 -90.09 30.04
CA GLN A 370 -18.91 -90.89 29.71
C GLN A 370 -18.64 -91.98 28.68
N TYR A 371 -17.85 -91.67 27.64
CA TYR A 371 -17.43 -92.64 26.64
C TYR A 371 -16.60 -93.76 27.26
N ARG A 372 -15.59 -93.40 28.08
CA ARG A 372 -14.71 -94.36 28.76
C ARG A 372 -15.49 -95.25 29.72
N ASP A 373 -16.36 -94.67 30.54
CA ASP A 373 -17.21 -95.39 31.49
C ASP A 373 -18.14 -96.38 30.76
N THR A 374 -18.68 -95.97 29.61
CA THR A 374 -19.50 -96.84 28.77
C THR A 374 -18.68 -98.01 28.21
N ILE A 375 -17.48 -97.75 27.70
CA ILE A 375 -16.59 -98.79 27.21
C ILE A 375 -16.17 -99.74 28.34
N ASP A 376 -15.83 -99.23 29.52
CA ASP A 376 -15.48 -100.04 30.70
C ASP A 376 -16.65 -100.89 31.17
N PHE A 377 -17.87 -100.34 31.14
CA PHE A 377 -19.09 -101.10 31.40
C PHE A 377 -19.24 -102.23 30.37
N LEU A 378 -19.12 -101.95 29.06
CA LEU A 378 -19.20 -102.98 28.02
C LEU A 378 -18.15 -104.07 28.21
N ILE A 379 -16.91 -103.71 28.54
CA ILE A 379 -15.82 -104.64 28.86
C ILE A 379 -16.21 -105.49 30.09
N SER A 380 -16.73 -104.89 31.17
CA SER A 380 -17.15 -105.65 32.35
C SER A 380 -18.24 -106.69 32.03
N GLN A 381 -19.21 -106.34 31.20
CA GLN A 381 -20.31 -107.23 30.83
C GLN A 381 -19.84 -108.39 29.94
N LEU A 382 -18.94 -108.12 29.01
CA LEU A 382 -18.27 -109.15 28.23
C LEU A 382 -17.39 -110.05 29.12
N GLN A 383 -16.73 -109.52 30.16
CA GLN A 383 -15.91 -110.31 31.09
C GLN A 383 -16.77 -111.25 31.93
N GLU A 384 -17.90 -110.76 32.43
CA GLU A 384 -18.86 -111.60 33.13
C GLU A 384 -19.44 -112.70 32.21
N ARG A 385 -19.69 -112.38 30.93
CA ARG A 385 -20.09 -113.38 29.92
C ARG A 385 -18.97 -114.37 29.60
N TYR A 386 -17.71 -113.94 29.59
CA TYR A 386 -16.57 -114.81 29.35
C TYR A 386 -16.41 -115.86 30.46
N ASN A 387 -16.57 -115.44 31.72
CA ASN A 387 -16.50 -116.31 32.89
C ASN A 387 -17.68 -117.29 32.97
N ASP A 388 -18.87 -116.86 32.55
CA ASP A 388 -20.10 -117.66 32.48
C ASP A 388 -20.62 -117.75 31.03
N ILE A 389 -19.93 -118.57 30.23
CA ILE A 389 -20.09 -118.64 28.77
C ILE A 389 -21.39 -119.33 28.32
N PHE A 390 -22.08 -120.06 29.21
CA PHE A 390 -23.33 -120.75 28.85
C PHE A 390 -24.59 -119.95 29.17
N THR A 391 -24.52 -118.96 30.08
CA THR A 391 -25.68 -118.14 30.48
C THR A 391 -25.79 -116.84 29.67
N PRO A 392 -26.76 -116.71 28.74
CA PRO A 392 -26.94 -115.48 27.98
C PRO A 392 -27.29 -114.31 28.89
N ARG A 393 -26.83 -113.12 28.51
CA ARG A 393 -27.01 -111.89 29.28
C ARG A 393 -27.65 -110.81 28.43
N GLU A 394 -28.38 -109.92 29.06
CA GLU A 394 -28.92 -108.72 28.45
C GLU A 394 -28.42 -107.50 29.20
N ILE A 395 -28.06 -106.46 28.45
CA ILE A 395 -27.70 -105.16 29.01
C ILE A 395 -28.84 -104.18 28.79
N SER A 396 -29.07 -103.31 29.78
CA SER A 396 -30.04 -102.21 29.71
C SER A 396 -29.66 -101.18 28.64
N ASN A 397 -30.58 -100.26 28.33
CA ASN A 397 -30.34 -99.19 27.37
C ASN A 397 -29.11 -98.36 27.76
N ILE A 398 -28.08 -98.42 26.92
CA ILE A 398 -26.87 -97.60 27.01
C ILE A 398 -27.08 -96.34 26.16
N VAL A 399 -26.69 -95.19 26.70
CA VAL A 399 -26.74 -93.91 25.97
C VAL A 399 -25.47 -93.76 25.13
N ASP A 400 -25.62 -93.57 23.83
CA ASP A 400 -24.50 -93.32 22.92
C ASP A 400 -24.13 -91.82 22.92
N CYS A 401 -22.97 -91.47 23.50
CA CYS A 401 -22.46 -90.10 23.54
C CYS A 401 -21.67 -89.68 22.28
N SER A 402 -21.62 -90.51 21.23
CA SER A 402 -20.82 -90.24 20.03
C SER A 402 -21.24 -88.96 19.29
N GLU A 403 -22.54 -88.66 19.25
CA GLU A 403 -23.03 -87.41 18.64
C GLU A 403 -22.61 -86.18 19.45
N ASN A 404 -22.62 -86.27 20.79
CA ASN A 404 -22.14 -85.19 21.65
C ASN A 404 -20.65 -84.91 21.42
N ILE A 405 -19.84 -85.96 21.23
CA ILE A 405 -18.41 -85.85 20.90
C ILE A 405 -18.22 -85.15 19.54
N ILE A 406 -19.03 -85.48 18.53
CA ILE A 406 -18.97 -84.81 17.22
C ILE A 406 -19.39 -83.34 17.33
N GLU A 407 -20.46 -83.05 18.06
CA GLU A 407 -20.94 -81.69 18.25
C GLU A 407 -19.88 -80.81 18.93
N ILE A 408 -19.22 -81.32 19.97
CA ILE A 408 -18.17 -80.56 20.65
C ILE A 408 -16.92 -80.39 19.76
N ILE A 409 -16.56 -81.38 18.94
CA ILE A 409 -15.48 -81.23 17.92
C ILE A 409 -15.83 -80.13 16.92
N ASN A 410 -17.08 -80.06 16.47
CA ASN A 410 -17.54 -79.00 15.58
C ASN A 410 -17.47 -77.61 16.24
N ARG A 411 -17.84 -77.51 17.52
CA ARG A 411 -17.69 -76.27 18.31
C ARG A 411 -16.22 -75.86 18.44
N PHE A 412 -15.32 -76.81 18.71
CA PHE A 412 -13.88 -76.54 18.68
C PHE A 412 -13.39 -76.09 17.31
N ASN A 413 -13.82 -76.73 16.21
CA ASN A 413 -13.45 -76.30 14.86
C ASN A 413 -13.92 -74.87 14.53
N SER A 414 -15.14 -74.51 14.95
CA SER A 414 -15.63 -73.13 14.83
C SER A 414 -14.77 -72.14 15.64
N LEU A 415 -14.42 -72.50 16.88
CA LEU A 415 -13.51 -71.73 17.72
C LEU A 415 -12.13 -71.56 17.08
N LEU A 416 -11.55 -72.62 16.51
CA LEU A 416 -10.26 -72.57 15.81
C LEU A 416 -10.32 -71.67 14.58
N GLN A 417 -11.43 -71.66 13.85
CA GLN A 417 -11.66 -70.74 12.74
C GLN A 417 -11.73 -69.28 13.21
N LYS A 418 -12.46 -68.99 14.30
CA LYS A 418 -12.46 -67.65 14.93
C LYS A 418 -11.05 -67.24 15.36
N ASN A 419 -10.30 -68.17 15.97
CA ASN A 419 -8.92 -67.97 16.42
C ASN A 419 -8.00 -67.62 15.23
N LYS A 420 -8.09 -68.37 14.12
CA LYS A 420 -7.36 -68.08 12.88
C LYS A 420 -7.68 -66.70 12.32
N ASN A 421 -8.96 -66.36 12.21
CA ASN A 421 -9.38 -65.06 11.68
C ASN A 421 -8.84 -63.91 12.53
N LYS A 422 -8.78 -64.09 13.86
CA LYS A 422 -8.22 -63.10 14.78
C LYS A 422 -6.74 -62.80 14.54
N SER A 423 -5.94 -63.80 14.12
CA SER A 423 -4.53 -63.59 13.74
C SER A 423 -4.37 -62.59 12.60
N SER A 424 -5.35 -62.47 11.70
CA SER A 424 -5.31 -61.51 10.59
C SER A 424 -5.67 -60.07 11.02
N THR A 425 -6.48 -59.91 12.06
CA THR A 425 -6.97 -58.59 12.51
C THR A 425 -6.20 -58.02 13.70
N ILE A 426 -5.43 -58.84 14.41
CA ILE A 426 -4.77 -58.47 15.67
C ILE A 426 -3.94 -57.19 15.56
N ALA A 427 -3.22 -56.97 14.46
CA ALA A 427 -2.46 -55.74 14.27
C ALA A 427 -3.36 -54.49 14.28
N LYS A 428 -4.49 -54.54 13.57
CA LYS A 428 -5.48 -53.45 13.52
C LYS A 428 -6.17 -53.27 14.87
N ASP A 429 -6.52 -54.37 15.53
CA ASP A 429 -7.17 -54.36 16.85
C ASP A 429 -6.27 -53.69 17.90
N LYS A 430 -4.96 -53.98 17.87
CA LYS A 430 -3.98 -53.32 18.75
C LYS A 430 -3.96 -51.81 18.55
N ASP A 431 -4.05 -51.33 17.31
CA ASP A 431 -4.06 -49.89 17.04
C ASP A 431 -5.37 -49.22 17.49
N ILE A 432 -6.50 -49.93 17.39
CA ILE A 432 -7.79 -49.49 17.97
C ILE A 432 -7.66 -49.37 19.49
N TYR A 433 -7.14 -50.39 20.18
CA TYR A 433 -6.98 -50.35 21.64
C TYR A 433 -6.01 -49.27 22.09
N ARG A 434 -4.91 -49.04 21.35
CA ARG A 434 -3.99 -47.92 21.62
C ARG A 434 -4.69 -46.58 21.52
N ARG A 435 -5.54 -46.41 20.51
CA ARG A 435 -6.34 -45.19 20.32
C ARG A 435 -7.34 -44.99 21.45
N GLU A 436 -8.08 -46.03 21.84
CA GLU A 436 -9.03 -45.95 22.96
C GLU A 436 -8.35 -45.57 24.28
N LEU A 437 -7.22 -46.22 24.60
CA LEU A 437 -6.41 -45.90 25.78
C LEU A 437 -5.90 -44.44 25.74
N ARG A 438 -5.39 -44.02 24.58
CA ARG A 438 -4.87 -42.65 24.37
C ARG A 438 -5.98 -41.60 24.47
N TYR A 439 -7.16 -41.86 23.89
CA TYR A 439 -8.29 -40.93 23.91
C TYR A 439 -8.85 -40.77 25.32
N SER A 440 -8.90 -41.86 26.09
CA SER A 440 -9.25 -41.78 27.51
C SER A 440 -8.26 -40.92 28.31
N GLU A 441 -6.96 -41.05 28.04
CA GLU A 441 -5.92 -40.28 28.72
C GLU A 441 -5.97 -38.80 28.33
N ILE A 442 -6.14 -38.51 27.04
CA ILE A 442 -6.30 -37.15 26.52
C ILE A 442 -7.56 -36.51 27.10
N GLN A 443 -8.70 -37.23 27.12
CA GLN A 443 -9.95 -36.70 27.66
C GLN A 443 -9.86 -36.42 29.17
N SER A 444 -9.18 -37.28 29.93
CA SER A 444 -8.90 -37.02 31.34
C SER A 444 -8.05 -35.78 31.50
N PHE A 445 -7.01 -35.62 30.68
CA PHE A 445 -6.11 -34.48 30.72
C PHE A 445 -6.80 -33.16 30.37
N ILE A 446 -7.61 -33.10 29.31
CA ILE A 446 -8.35 -31.89 28.94
C ILE A 446 -9.37 -31.48 30.01
N LYS A 447 -9.96 -32.45 30.74
CA LYS A 447 -10.80 -32.15 31.92
C LYS A 447 -9.97 -31.58 33.07
N THR A 448 -8.82 -32.18 33.37
CA THR A 448 -7.92 -31.72 34.45
C THR A 448 -7.43 -30.29 34.23
N ILE A 449 -7.04 -29.94 33.00
CA ILE A 449 -6.60 -28.58 32.68
C ILE A 449 -7.76 -27.62 32.37
N GLU A 450 -9.01 -28.11 32.42
CA GLU A 450 -10.22 -27.35 32.05
C GLU A 450 -10.14 -26.71 30.65
N TYR A 451 -9.64 -27.46 29.66
CA TYR A 451 -9.32 -26.95 28.33
C TYR A 451 -10.51 -26.26 27.64
N GLU A 452 -11.71 -26.82 27.75
CA GLU A 452 -12.92 -26.21 27.19
C GLU A 452 -13.25 -24.85 27.81
N ARG A 453 -13.03 -24.68 29.13
CA ARG A 453 -13.19 -23.40 29.81
C ARG A 453 -12.16 -22.40 29.28
N ILE A 454 -10.91 -22.82 29.19
CA ILE A 454 -9.81 -22.02 28.63
C ILE A 454 -10.14 -21.55 27.20
N CYS A 455 -10.64 -22.44 26.33
CA CYS A 455 -11.02 -22.06 24.96
C CYS A 455 -12.16 -21.04 24.92
N LYS A 456 -13.14 -21.16 25.83
CA LYS A 456 -14.22 -20.17 25.96
C LYS A 456 -13.68 -18.82 26.44
N ASP A 457 -12.83 -18.84 27.47
CA ASP A 457 -12.19 -17.65 28.01
C ASP A 457 -11.33 -16.96 26.94
N TRP A 458 -10.62 -17.72 26.11
CA TRP A 458 -9.85 -17.18 25.00
C TRP A 458 -10.72 -16.49 23.95
N LYS A 459 -11.83 -17.10 23.54
CA LYS A 459 -12.77 -16.47 22.61
C LYS A 459 -13.37 -15.20 23.17
N ASN A 460 -13.65 -15.16 24.47
CA ASN A 460 -14.19 -13.97 25.14
C ASN A 460 -13.14 -12.85 25.24
N GLU A 461 -11.91 -13.19 25.61
CA GLU A 461 -10.80 -12.23 25.70
C GLU A 461 -10.44 -11.66 24.32
N GLU A 462 -10.41 -12.50 23.28
CA GLU A 462 -10.17 -12.07 21.89
C GLU A 462 -11.26 -11.11 21.40
N LYS A 463 -12.54 -11.39 21.68
CA LYS A 463 -13.64 -10.45 21.40
C LYS A 463 -13.47 -9.14 22.17
N SER A 464 -13.06 -9.21 23.44
CA SER A 464 -12.84 -8.02 24.25
C SER A 464 -11.69 -7.16 23.71
N ILE A 465 -10.56 -7.77 23.35
CA ILE A 465 -9.41 -7.09 22.75
C ILE A 465 -9.81 -6.43 21.44
N ASN A 466 -10.46 -7.16 20.52
CA ASN A 466 -10.92 -6.61 19.24
C ASN A 466 -11.88 -5.42 19.42
N SER A 467 -12.75 -5.48 20.45
CA SER A 467 -13.66 -4.37 20.75
C SER A 467 -12.94 -3.11 21.26
N GLU A 468 -11.85 -3.27 22.01
CA GLU A 468 -11.02 -2.18 22.50
C GLU A 468 -10.11 -1.61 21.40
N GLU A 469 -9.57 -2.47 20.52
CA GLU A 469 -8.84 -2.05 19.32
C GLU A 469 -9.72 -1.18 18.41
N LYS A 470 -10.97 -1.58 18.18
CA LYS A 470 -11.90 -0.78 17.40
C LYS A 470 -12.14 0.61 18.02
N LYS A 471 -12.29 0.67 19.35
CA LYS A 471 -12.41 1.95 20.07
C LYS A 471 -11.14 2.80 19.94
N LEU A 472 -9.97 2.17 19.93
CA LEU A 472 -8.68 2.84 19.72
C LEU A 472 -8.59 3.40 18.30
N ASP A 473 -8.99 2.63 17.28
CA ASP A 473 -9.00 3.08 15.89
C ASP A 473 -9.95 4.27 15.68
N ASP A 474 -11.17 4.19 16.23
CA ASP A 474 -12.13 5.31 16.19
C ASP A 474 -11.55 6.57 16.86
N LEU A 475 -10.84 6.39 17.99
CA LEU A 475 -10.18 7.48 18.71
C LEU A 475 -8.98 8.05 17.94
N ILE A 476 -8.17 7.20 17.31
CA ILE A 476 -7.05 7.62 16.44
C ILE A 476 -7.58 8.41 15.26
N LYS A 477 -8.66 7.96 14.64
CA LYS A 477 -9.33 8.67 13.55
C LYS A 477 -9.80 10.05 14.00
N THR A 478 -10.49 10.13 15.15
CA THR A 478 -10.95 11.40 15.74
C THR A 478 -9.77 12.35 16.01
N ILE A 479 -8.67 11.85 16.59
CA ILE A 479 -7.45 12.64 16.83
C ILE A 479 -6.83 13.11 15.50
N GLY A 480 -6.86 12.27 14.46
CA GLY A 480 -6.37 12.61 13.12
C GLY A 480 -7.19 13.73 12.48
N GLU A 481 -8.52 13.65 12.56
CA GLU A 481 -9.45 14.69 12.08
C GLU A 481 -9.22 16.02 12.81
N LEU A 482 -9.11 16.01 14.15
CA LEU A 482 -8.82 17.21 14.94
C LEU A 482 -7.45 17.81 14.63
N ARG A 483 -6.43 16.99 14.37
CA ARG A 483 -5.10 17.48 13.97
C ARG A 483 -5.11 18.11 12.58
N GLN A 484 -5.84 17.53 11.63
CA GLN A 484 -6.02 18.13 10.31
C GLN A 484 -6.80 19.44 10.42
N GLU A 485 -7.89 19.47 11.19
CA GLU A 485 -8.66 20.70 11.43
C GLU A 485 -7.77 21.78 12.07
N LYS A 486 -6.98 21.42 13.10
CA LYS A 486 -6.01 22.32 13.71
C LYS A 486 -5.01 22.86 12.69
N GLN A 487 -4.45 22.00 11.84
CA GLN A 487 -3.50 22.41 10.81
C GLN A 487 -4.13 23.39 9.81
N THR A 488 -5.36 23.11 9.36
CA THR A 488 -6.12 24.03 8.50
C THR A 488 -6.37 25.36 9.21
N LYS A 489 -6.78 25.34 10.49
CA LYS A 489 -7.00 26.57 11.26
C LYS A 489 -5.70 27.33 11.55
N GLU A 490 -4.58 26.65 11.77
CA GLU A 490 -3.26 27.28 11.93
C GLU A 490 -2.79 27.96 10.64
N LEU A 491 -3.11 27.38 9.48
CA LEU A 491 -2.92 28.02 8.18
C LEU A 491 -3.88 29.20 7.96
N GLU A 492 -5.14 29.10 8.42
CA GLU A 492 -6.10 30.21 8.40
C GLU A 492 -5.74 31.33 9.40
N ALA A 493 -4.99 31.01 10.46
CA ALA A 493 -4.54 31.95 11.49
C ALA A 493 -3.20 32.62 11.12
N LYS A 494 -2.36 31.95 10.31
CA LYS A 494 -1.16 32.54 9.72
C LYS A 494 -1.52 33.18 8.38
N ASP A 495 -1.64 34.49 8.41
CA ASP A 495 -1.91 35.46 7.33
C ASP A 495 -1.10 35.30 6.00
N GLU A 496 -0.20 34.31 5.95
CA GLU A 496 0.63 33.92 4.80
C GLU A 496 -0.17 33.19 3.70
N GLY A 497 -1.25 32.47 4.05
CA GLY A 497 -2.14 31.80 3.09
C GLY A 497 -2.98 32.79 2.26
N GLU A 498 -3.45 33.88 2.89
CA GLU A 498 -4.17 34.95 2.22
C GLU A 498 -3.26 35.72 1.24
N ALA A 499 -1.97 35.92 1.58
CA ALA A 499 -1.01 36.52 0.67
C ALA A 499 -0.80 35.67 -0.60
N ALA A 500 -0.67 34.34 -0.47
CA ALA A 500 -0.59 33.44 -1.63
C ALA A 500 -1.87 33.44 -2.46
N LYS A 501 -3.04 33.45 -1.80
CA LYS A 501 -4.34 33.52 -2.46
C LYS A 501 -4.51 34.79 -3.28
N ARG A 502 -4.17 35.96 -2.73
CA ARG A 502 -4.22 37.23 -3.48
C ARG A 502 -3.30 37.24 -4.68
N ILE A 503 -2.07 36.72 -4.55
CA ILE A 503 -1.15 36.60 -5.69
C ILE A 503 -1.77 35.70 -6.78
N ASN A 504 -2.41 34.60 -6.39
CA ASN A 504 -3.07 33.68 -7.34
C ASN A 504 -4.32 34.27 -7.98
N GLU A 505 -5.12 35.04 -7.25
CA GLU A 505 -6.27 35.78 -7.80
C GLU A 505 -5.80 36.73 -8.90
N HIS A 506 -4.78 37.53 -8.62
CA HIS A 506 -4.19 38.43 -9.63
C HIS A 506 -3.55 37.67 -10.80
N LEU A 507 -2.90 36.52 -10.57
CA LEU A 507 -2.39 35.68 -11.65
C LEU A 507 -3.52 35.13 -12.53
N SER A 508 -4.61 34.64 -11.94
CA SER A 508 -5.75 34.08 -12.68
C SER A 508 -6.49 35.13 -13.51
N ASP A 509 -6.80 36.28 -12.90
CA ASP A 509 -7.56 37.37 -13.53
C ASP A 509 -6.88 37.95 -14.77
N PHE A 510 -5.54 37.98 -14.79
CA PHE A 510 -4.77 38.60 -15.88
C PHE A 510 -4.19 37.59 -16.89
N PHE A 511 -3.98 36.32 -16.53
CA PHE A 511 -3.36 35.32 -17.43
C PHE A 511 -4.36 34.32 -18.05
N GLY A 512 -5.59 34.21 -17.54
CA GLY A 512 -6.66 33.40 -18.15
C GLY A 512 -6.40 31.87 -18.23
N HIS A 513 -5.27 31.40 -17.72
CA HIS A 513 -4.90 29.99 -17.63
C HIS A 513 -4.29 29.71 -16.25
N ASP A 514 -4.84 28.72 -15.53
CA ASP A 514 -4.41 28.22 -14.20
C ASP A 514 -3.04 27.51 -14.22
N SER A 515 -2.12 27.93 -15.10
CA SER A 515 -0.86 27.23 -15.30
C SER A 515 0.19 27.51 -14.24
N LEU A 516 0.08 28.60 -13.45
CA LEU A 516 1.04 28.91 -12.39
C LEU A 516 0.34 29.41 -11.13
N THR A 517 0.56 28.71 -10.01
CA THR A 517 0.03 29.09 -8.68
C THR A 517 1.15 29.13 -7.65
N LEU A 518 1.06 30.05 -6.71
CA LEU A 518 1.88 30.08 -5.50
C LEU A 518 1.14 29.34 -4.38
N GLU A 519 1.82 28.43 -3.72
CA GLU A 519 1.30 27.76 -2.54
C GLU A 519 2.25 27.91 -1.35
N PRO A 520 1.73 28.10 -0.13
CA PRO A 520 2.54 28.03 1.07
C PRO A 520 2.98 26.59 1.33
N ALA A 521 4.29 26.37 1.38
CA ALA A 521 4.92 25.12 1.79
C ALA A 521 5.64 25.29 3.13
N LEU A 522 5.45 24.33 4.04
CA LEU A 522 6.17 24.27 5.29
C LEU A 522 7.47 23.50 5.10
N ILE A 523 8.59 24.17 5.32
CA ILE A 523 9.91 23.55 5.31
C ILE A 523 10.43 23.50 6.74
N THR A 524 11.01 22.36 7.12
CA THR A 524 11.65 22.21 8.42
C THR A 524 13.13 22.52 8.26
N GLU A 525 13.54 23.74 8.59
CA GLU A 525 14.95 24.08 8.72
C GLU A 525 15.29 24.25 10.20
N SER A 526 16.38 23.60 10.64
CA SER A 526 16.94 23.77 11.98
C SER A 526 15.93 23.57 13.14
N ASN A 527 15.01 22.61 13.00
CA ASN A 527 13.92 22.33 13.96
C ASN A 527 12.90 23.47 14.16
N THR A 528 12.88 24.46 13.28
CA THR A 528 11.83 25.50 13.23
C THR A 528 11.01 25.38 11.95
N PRO A 529 9.67 25.30 12.04
CA PRO A 529 8.83 25.32 10.84
C PRO A 529 8.86 26.73 10.23
N LEU A 530 9.38 26.82 9.01
CA LEU A 530 9.41 28.04 8.21
C LEU A 530 8.48 27.86 7.01
N THR A 531 7.61 28.84 6.76
CA THR A 531 6.77 28.88 5.57
C THR A 531 7.55 29.50 4.41
N ARG A 532 7.47 28.89 3.23
CA ARG A 532 7.97 29.46 1.96
C ARG A 532 6.88 29.37 0.91
N PHE A 533 6.90 30.24 -0.09
CA PHE A 533 6.06 30.04 -1.26
C PHE A 533 6.77 29.14 -2.28
N ILE A 534 6.06 28.14 -2.78
CA ILE A 534 6.46 27.32 -3.93
C ILE A 534 5.60 27.68 -5.12
N ILE A 535 6.20 27.64 -6.31
CA ILE A 535 5.48 27.88 -7.57
C ILE A 535 5.11 26.51 -8.14
N LYS A 536 3.83 26.30 -8.45
CA LYS A 536 3.31 25.08 -9.06
C LYS A 536 2.76 25.34 -10.44
N ARG A 537 2.87 24.34 -11.31
CA ARG A 537 2.23 24.26 -12.63
C ARG A 537 1.28 23.06 -12.63
N GLY A 538 0.01 23.32 -12.33
CA GLY A 538 -0.95 22.27 -11.96
C GLY A 538 -0.56 21.64 -10.61
N ASP A 539 -0.53 20.30 -10.53
CA ASP A 539 -0.17 19.58 -9.29
C ASP A 539 1.34 19.46 -9.03
N LYS A 540 2.19 19.92 -9.96
CA LYS A 540 3.66 19.75 -9.88
C LYS A 540 4.36 21.07 -9.58
N GLU A 541 5.43 21.03 -8.80
CA GLU A 541 6.34 22.16 -8.66
C GLU A 541 6.90 22.57 -10.04
N ALA A 542 6.83 23.86 -10.33
CA ALA A 542 7.34 24.42 -11.57
C ALA A 542 8.85 24.62 -11.43
N HIS A 543 9.61 24.12 -12.40
CA HIS A 543 11.04 24.42 -12.56
C HIS A 543 11.25 25.05 -13.94
N ASN A 544 12.27 25.90 -14.08
CA ASN A 544 12.63 26.59 -15.33
C ASN A 544 11.56 27.55 -15.89
N LEU A 545 11.22 28.59 -15.12
CA LEU A 545 10.36 29.68 -15.60
C LEU A 545 11.09 30.53 -16.66
N SER A 546 10.34 31.02 -17.65
CA SER A 546 10.83 32.01 -18.60
C SER A 546 11.12 33.36 -17.92
N GLU A 547 12.02 34.17 -18.49
CA GLU A 547 12.30 35.52 -17.96
C GLU A 547 11.04 36.38 -17.83
N GLY A 548 10.09 36.16 -18.74
CA GLY A 548 8.80 36.81 -18.73
C GLY A 548 7.93 36.39 -17.56
N GLU A 549 7.78 35.08 -17.30
CA GLU A 549 7.06 34.54 -16.13
C GLU A 549 7.69 35.00 -14.82
N CYS A 550 9.03 35.01 -14.73
CA CYS A 550 9.75 35.51 -13.56
C CYS A 550 9.41 36.98 -13.27
N SER A 551 9.45 37.83 -14.30
CA SER A 551 9.17 39.28 -14.18
C SER A 551 7.73 39.55 -13.76
N LEU A 552 6.78 38.75 -14.24
CA LEU A 552 5.36 38.85 -13.88
C LEU A 552 5.12 38.43 -12.44
N ILE A 553 5.58 37.24 -12.05
CA ILE A 553 5.40 36.74 -10.67
C ILE A 553 6.03 37.70 -9.67
N SER A 554 7.23 38.21 -9.97
CA SER A 554 7.87 39.18 -9.09
C SER A 554 7.09 40.48 -8.96
N PHE A 555 6.45 40.92 -10.05
CA PHE A 555 5.63 42.13 -10.03
C PHE A 555 4.29 41.91 -9.32
N PHE A 556 3.60 40.78 -9.52
CA PHE A 556 2.40 40.43 -8.75
C PHE A 556 2.70 40.33 -7.26
N TYR A 557 3.81 39.69 -6.89
CA TYR A 557 4.27 39.64 -5.51
C TYR A 557 4.49 41.06 -4.94
N PHE A 558 5.12 41.96 -5.70
CA PHE A 558 5.30 43.36 -5.29
C PHE A 558 3.97 44.06 -5.07
N ILE A 559 3.03 43.90 -6.01
CA ILE A 559 1.71 44.52 -5.96
C ILE A 559 0.92 44.01 -4.76
N ALA A 560 0.81 42.69 -4.58
CA ALA A 560 0.12 42.09 -3.44
C ALA A 560 0.70 42.56 -2.09
N LYS A 561 2.02 42.79 -2.03
CA LYS A 561 2.71 43.32 -0.85
C LYS A 561 2.39 44.78 -0.54
N ILE A 562 2.05 45.59 -1.54
CA ILE A 562 1.72 47.02 -1.36
C ILE A 562 0.22 47.31 -1.50
N GLU A 563 -0.61 46.31 -1.81
CA GLU A 563 -2.02 46.47 -2.12
C GLU A 563 -2.83 47.02 -0.94
N ASP A 564 -2.53 46.57 0.29
CA ASP A 564 -3.14 47.13 1.50
C ASP A 564 -2.79 48.62 1.68
N GLU A 565 -1.61 49.04 1.23
CA GLU A 565 -1.18 50.44 1.31
C GLU A 565 -1.78 51.29 0.19
N LEU A 566 -1.96 50.70 -1.00
CA LEU A 566 -2.70 51.31 -2.12
C LEU A 566 -4.16 51.55 -1.77
N ASN A 567 -4.83 50.56 -1.17
CA ASN A 567 -6.24 50.66 -0.79
C ASN A 567 -6.45 51.29 0.62
N GLY A 568 -5.36 51.63 1.31
CA GLY A 568 -5.39 52.13 2.69
C GLY A 568 -5.71 53.63 2.82
N VAL A 569 -5.92 54.09 4.05
CA VAL A 569 -6.29 55.49 4.34
C VAL A 569 -5.16 56.47 4.02
N ASP A 570 -3.89 56.05 4.16
CA ASP A 570 -2.70 56.87 3.91
C ASP A 570 -2.12 56.71 2.48
N HIS A 571 -2.91 56.26 1.50
CA HIS A 571 -2.45 56.03 0.12
C HIS A 571 -1.82 57.28 -0.52
N ASP A 572 -2.29 58.48 -0.19
CA ASP A 572 -1.71 59.75 -0.68
C ASP A 572 -0.29 60.02 -0.18
N LYS A 573 0.21 59.27 0.81
CA LYS A 573 1.60 59.32 1.29
C LYS A 573 2.46 58.19 0.73
N LEU A 574 1.95 57.41 -0.22
CA LEU A 574 2.67 56.28 -0.83
C LEU A 574 3.45 56.74 -2.06
N ILE A 575 4.76 56.54 -2.05
CA ILE A 575 5.67 56.78 -3.19
C ILE A 575 6.06 55.42 -3.75
N ILE A 576 5.72 55.18 -5.02
CA ILE A 576 5.97 53.91 -5.71
C ILE A 576 7.00 54.17 -6.81
N TYR A 577 8.08 53.40 -6.82
CA TYR A 577 9.07 53.41 -7.90
C TYR A 577 9.12 52.03 -8.57
N ILE A 578 8.79 51.98 -9.85
CA ILE A 578 8.82 50.76 -10.67
C ILE A 578 9.97 50.88 -11.68
N ASP A 579 11.04 50.11 -11.46
CA ASP A 579 12.21 50.07 -12.34
C ASP A 579 12.09 48.93 -13.34
N ASP A 580 11.89 49.29 -14.61
CA ASP A 580 12.00 48.43 -15.79
C ASP A 580 11.29 47.08 -15.65
N PRO A 581 9.95 47.09 -15.52
CA PRO A 581 9.22 45.91 -15.04
C PRO A 581 8.99 44.84 -16.13
N ILE A 582 9.64 44.97 -17.27
CA ILE A 582 9.53 44.10 -18.44
C ILE A 582 10.90 43.52 -18.80
N SER A 583 10.95 42.23 -19.12
CA SER A 583 12.12 41.61 -19.77
C SER A 583 12.02 41.79 -21.29
N SER A 584 13.16 41.96 -21.96
CA SER A 584 13.26 42.46 -23.34
C SER A 584 12.78 41.50 -24.45
N LEU A 585 12.15 40.36 -24.11
CA LEU A 585 12.01 39.24 -25.04
C LEU A 585 10.57 38.90 -25.47
N ASP A 586 9.51 39.48 -24.87
CA ASP A 586 8.12 39.13 -25.23
C ASP A 586 7.17 40.35 -25.33
N ASN A 587 6.55 40.52 -26.51
CA ASN A 587 5.59 41.58 -26.81
C ASN A 587 4.24 41.40 -26.08
N ASN A 588 3.80 40.17 -25.83
CA ASN A 588 2.56 39.93 -25.08
C ASN A 588 2.74 40.36 -23.62
N HIS A 589 3.94 40.16 -23.06
CA HIS A 589 4.26 40.55 -21.69
C HIS A 589 4.22 42.07 -21.48
N ILE A 590 4.55 42.87 -22.51
CA ILE A 590 4.44 44.34 -22.45
C ILE A 590 2.99 44.76 -22.18
N PHE A 591 2.02 44.16 -22.88
CA PHE A 591 0.61 44.49 -22.72
C PHE A 591 0.07 44.09 -21.34
N PHE A 592 0.45 42.92 -20.83
CA PHE A 592 0.06 42.47 -19.50
C PHE A 592 0.61 43.40 -18.41
N MET A 593 1.89 43.73 -18.47
CA MET A 593 2.53 44.64 -17.52
C MET A 593 1.91 46.04 -17.55
N TYR A 594 1.60 46.55 -18.74
CA TYR A 594 0.85 47.80 -18.87
C TYR A 594 -0.53 47.70 -18.23
N SER A 595 -1.30 46.67 -18.56
CA SER A 595 -2.68 46.48 -18.06
C SER A 595 -2.72 46.37 -16.54
N LEU A 596 -1.72 45.75 -15.94
CA LEU A 596 -1.59 45.62 -14.49
C LEU A 596 -1.29 46.97 -13.84
N ILE A 597 -0.29 47.71 -14.34
CA ILE A 597 0.04 49.04 -13.83
C ILE A 597 -1.17 49.97 -13.98
N GLU A 598 -1.83 49.92 -15.13
CA GLU A 598 -3.02 50.71 -15.41
C GLU A 598 -4.14 50.39 -14.42
N THR A 599 -4.49 49.12 -14.26
CA THR A 599 -5.67 48.70 -13.48
C THR A 599 -5.45 48.85 -11.98
N ILE A 600 -4.29 48.44 -11.48
CA ILE A 600 -4.04 48.34 -10.03
C ILE A 600 -3.49 49.65 -9.47
N VAL A 601 -2.69 50.40 -10.25
CA VAL A 601 -2.00 51.60 -9.76
C VAL A 601 -2.57 52.88 -10.38
N ALA A 602 -2.44 53.06 -11.69
CA ALA A 602 -2.68 54.35 -12.34
C ALA A 602 -4.17 54.77 -12.34
N LYS A 603 -5.07 53.87 -12.75
CA LYS A 603 -6.52 54.12 -12.86
C LYS A 603 -7.19 54.37 -11.51
N LYS A 604 -6.73 53.70 -10.45
CA LYS A 604 -7.21 53.95 -9.08
C LYS A 604 -6.78 55.34 -8.59
N GLY A 605 -5.59 55.80 -8.99
CA GLY A 605 -5.04 57.09 -8.57
C GLY A 605 -4.69 57.19 -7.08
N GLN A 606 -4.74 56.06 -6.36
CA GLN A 606 -4.54 55.95 -4.92
C GLN A 606 -3.04 55.82 -4.57
N TYR A 607 -2.27 56.85 -4.88
CA TYR A 607 -0.86 56.95 -4.51
C TYR A 607 -0.46 58.43 -4.40
N GLY A 608 0.55 58.72 -3.58
CA GLY A 608 1.13 60.05 -3.45
C GLY A 608 2.00 60.43 -4.65
N GLN A 609 2.92 59.53 -5.04
CA GLN A 609 3.79 59.74 -6.19
C GLN A 609 4.17 58.42 -6.88
N LEU A 610 4.15 58.40 -8.22
CA LEU A 610 4.50 57.23 -9.02
C LEU A 610 5.67 57.55 -9.95
N PHE A 611 6.68 56.69 -9.93
CA PHE A 611 7.83 56.73 -10.83
C PHE A 611 7.88 55.43 -11.61
N ILE A 612 7.91 55.50 -12.94
CA ILE A 612 8.04 54.32 -13.80
C ILE A 612 9.21 54.54 -14.74
N SER A 613 10.16 53.62 -14.68
CA SER A 613 11.39 53.61 -15.46
C SER A 613 11.33 52.50 -16.52
N THR A 614 11.78 52.74 -17.74
CA THR A 614 11.92 51.67 -18.75
C THR A 614 13.00 51.94 -19.80
N HIS A 615 13.55 50.87 -20.38
CA HIS A 615 14.40 50.92 -21.57
C HIS A 615 13.67 50.61 -22.88
N ASN A 616 12.44 50.11 -22.82
CA ASN A 616 11.71 49.62 -23.98
C ASN A 616 10.80 50.73 -24.54
N LEU A 617 10.96 51.01 -25.84
CA LEU A 617 10.17 52.05 -26.51
C LEU A 617 8.70 51.65 -26.67
N ASP A 618 8.38 50.39 -26.91
CA ASP A 618 7.00 49.92 -27.03
C ASP A 618 6.27 50.00 -25.69
N PHE A 619 6.93 49.63 -24.59
CA PHE A 619 6.37 49.85 -23.27
C PHE A 619 6.21 51.33 -22.94
N LEU A 620 7.17 52.19 -23.32
CA LEU A 620 7.01 53.64 -23.18
C LEU A 620 5.75 54.17 -23.90
N LYS A 621 5.41 53.64 -25.08
CA LYS A 621 4.16 54.00 -25.79
C LYS A 621 2.94 53.69 -24.93
N TYR A 622 2.92 52.53 -24.28
CA TYR A 622 1.85 52.14 -23.36
C TYR A 622 1.84 52.98 -22.08
N LEU A 623 3.00 53.28 -21.49
CA LEU A 623 3.09 54.14 -20.31
C LEU A 623 2.51 55.55 -20.54
N LYS A 624 2.65 56.08 -21.76
CA LYS A 624 2.01 57.36 -22.13
C LYS A 624 0.49 57.30 -22.22
N ARG A 625 -0.09 56.10 -22.36
CA ARG A 625 -1.54 55.85 -22.42
C ARG A 625 -2.13 55.51 -21.05
N LEU A 626 -1.33 55.55 -19.98
CA LEU A 626 -1.84 55.36 -18.63
C LEU A 626 -2.87 56.45 -18.28
N THR A 627 -3.82 56.12 -17.41
CA THR A 627 -4.70 57.12 -16.81
C THR A 627 -3.86 58.12 -16.03
N LEU A 628 -3.78 59.35 -16.55
CA LEU A 628 -2.96 60.41 -15.96
C LEU A 628 -3.66 60.98 -14.73
N PRO A 629 -2.94 61.24 -13.62
CA PRO A 629 -3.50 62.01 -12.51
C PRO A 629 -3.78 63.45 -12.99
N ILE A 630 -4.85 64.05 -12.49
CA ILE A 630 -5.33 65.36 -12.94
C ILE A 630 -5.45 66.31 -11.74
N ASP A 631 -5.10 67.59 -11.92
CA ASP A 631 -5.28 68.64 -10.92
C ASP A 631 -6.72 69.20 -10.88
N ILE A 632 -6.98 70.15 -9.96
CA ILE A 632 -8.28 70.82 -9.81
C ILE A 632 -8.72 71.53 -11.10
N ASN A 633 -7.78 71.96 -11.95
CA ASN A 633 -8.01 72.68 -13.19
C ASN A 633 -8.05 71.75 -14.43
N ARG A 634 -8.21 70.45 -14.23
CA ARG A 634 -8.21 69.43 -15.28
C ARG A 634 -6.88 69.31 -16.06
N LYS A 635 -5.75 69.74 -15.50
CA LYS A 635 -4.43 69.59 -16.10
C LYS A 635 -3.75 68.29 -15.65
N PRO A 636 -3.10 67.54 -16.57
CA PRO A 636 -2.36 66.34 -16.21
C PRO A 636 -1.17 66.63 -15.29
N LEU A 637 -1.06 65.89 -14.18
CA LEU A 637 0.02 65.92 -13.20
C LEU A 637 1.11 64.88 -13.51
N VAL A 638 1.63 64.93 -14.74
CA VAL A 638 2.65 64.01 -15.25
C VAL A 638 3.91 64.74 -15.71
N GLN A 639 5.08 64.12 -15.52
CA GLN A 639 6.34 64.60 -16.07
C GLN A 639 7.12 63.47 -16.75
N TYR A 640 7.80 63.80 -17.86
CA TYR A 640 8.57 62.85 -18.67
C TYR A 640 10.05 63.18 -18.63
N PHE A 641 10.87 62.19 -18.29
CA PHE A 641 12.31 62.33 -18.17
C PHE A 641 13.07 61.34 -19.07
N LEU A 642 14.29 61.72 -19.42
CA LEU A 642 15.27 60.91 -20.14
C LEU A 642 16.52 60.77 -19.27
N ILE A 643 16.96 59.53 -19.05
CA ILE A 643 18.29 59.23 -18.49
C ILE A 643 19.23 58.85 -19.64
N GLU A 644 20.26 59.66 -19.84
CA GLU A 644 21.31 59.42 -20.82
C GLU A 644 22.69 59.31 -20.17
N LYS A 645 23.56 58.50 -20.78
CA LYS A 645 24.96 58.41 -20.41
C LYS A 645 25.77 59.40 -21.24
N ARG A 646 26.45 60.34 -20.58
CA ARG A 646 27.38 61.28 -21.21
C ARG A 646 28.81 60.84 -20.94
N LYS A 647 29.68 60.94 -21.94
CA LYS A 647 31.12 60.70 -21.75
C LYS A 647 31.82 62.05 -21.62
N LYS A 648 32.49 62.29 -20.48
CA LYS A 648 33.31 63.49 -20.27
C LYS A 648 34.70 63.04 -19.81
N MET A 649 35.73 63.39 -20.58
CA MET A 649 37.15 63.19 -20.24
C MET A 649 37.44 61.80 -19.63
N SER A 650 37.06 60.74 -20.37
CA SER A 650 37.24 59.31 -20.04
C SER A 650 36.20 58.67 -19.10
N GLU A 651 35.44 59.45 -18.32
CA GLU A 651 34.38 58.91 -17.46
C GLU A 651 33.01 58.98 -18.13
N ALA A 652 32.21 57.93 -17.96
CA ALA A 652 30.86 57.85 -18.50
C ALA A 652 29.84 58.03 -17.37
N ILE A 653 29.23 59.22 -17.33
CA ILE A 653 28.38 59.72 -16.25
C ILE A 653 26.92 59.72 -16.70
N SER A 654 26.01 59.30 -15.83
CA SER A 654 24.56 59.32 -16.07
C SER A 654 23.98 60.67 -15.70
N CYS A 655 23.05 61.19 -16.51
CA CYS A 655 22.33 62.41 -16.20
C CYS A 655 20.84 62.28 -16.54
N LEU A 656 20.00 62.81 -15.65
CA LEU A 656 18.56 62.91 -15.84
C LEU A 656 18.22 64.28 -16.45
N LYS A 657 17.39 64.28 -17.50
CA LYS A 657 16.91 65.46 -18.20
C LYS A 657 15.40 65.36 -18.47
N LEU A 658 14.78 66.45 -18.89
CA LEU A 658 13.46 66.39 -19.51
C LEU A 658 13.50 65.56 -20.79
N MET A 659 12.46 64.76 -21.00
CA MET A 659 12.29 63.99 -22.24
C MET A 659 12.10 64.96 -23.41
N PRO A 660 12.85 64.80 -24.52
CA PRO A 660 12.66 65.61 -25.71
C PRO A 660 11.23 65.52 -26.25
N SER A 661 10.71 66.61 -26.84
CA SER A 661 9.34 66.69 -27.39
C SER A 661 9.03 65.55 -28.36
N TYR A 662 9.95 65.20 -29.26
CA TYR A 662 9.73 64.10 -30.21
C TYR A 662 9.48 62.75 -29.53
N LEU A 663 10.12 62.50 -28.39
CA LEU A 663 9.96 61.26 -27.64
C LEU A 663 8.85 61.38 -26.59
N LYS A 664 8.46 62.58 -26.19
CA LYS A 664 7.36 62.85 -25.25
C LYS A 664 6.01 62.81 -25.96
N ASP A 665 5.89 63.53 -27.06
CA ASP A 665 4.61 63.84 -27.70
C ASP A 665 4.20 62.79 -28.74
N TYR A 666 5.14 62.17 -29.46
CA TYR A 666 4.81 61.19 -30.50
C TYR A 666 4.80 59.75 -29.99
N VAL A 667 3.82 58.97 -30.46
CA VAL A 667 3.69 57.54 -30.15
C VAL A 667 4.61 56.70 -31.06
N THR A 668 4.81 57.11 -32.32
CA THR A 668 5.66 56.38 -33.27
C THR A 668 6.59 57.32 -34.03
N GLU A 669 7.69 56.79 -34.56
CA GLU A 669 8.57 57.53 -35.49
C GLU A 669 7.76 57.99 -36.72
N TYR A 670 6.72 57.25 -37.12
CA TYR A 670 5.85 57.63 -38.24
C TYR A 670 5.15 58.98 -38.05
N ASN A 671 4.56 59.25 -36.87
CA ASN A 671 3.94 60.55 -36.58
C ASN A 671 4.98 61.70 -36.55
N PHE A 672 6.17 61.42 -36.02
CA PHE A 672 7.27 62.38 -36.02
C PHE A 672 7.72 62.71 -37.45
N LEU A 673 7.94 61.71 -38.29
CA LEU A 673 8.35 61.90 -39.68
C LEU A 673 7.29 62.70 -40.46
N PHE A 674 6.01 62.41 -40.27
CA PHE A 674 4.92 63.20 -40.84
C PHE A 674 4.96 64.66 -40.38
N HIS A 675 5.13 64.91 -39.08
CA HIS A 675 5.23 66.26 -38.52
C HIS A 675 6.39 67.06 -39.13
N GLU A 676 7.55 66.45 -39.34
CA GLU A 676 8.70 67.11 -39.99
C GLU A 676 8.38 67.48 -41.45
N ILE A 677 7.71 66.61 -42.20
CA ILE A 677 7.29 66.87 -43.58
C ILE A 677 6.21 67.96 -43.63
N TYR A 678 5.25 67.91 -42.71
CA TYR A 678 4.18 68.89 -42.57
C TYR A 678 4.72 70.28 -42.23
N ASN A 679 5.65 70.39 -41.28
CA ASN A 679 6.29 71.66 -40.93
C ASN A 679 7.06 72.27 -42.10
N MET A 680 7.61 71.44 -42.99
CA MET A 680 8.24 71.91 -44.21
C MET A 680 7.20 72.45 -45.21
N ALA A 681 6.11 71.72 -45.43
CA ALA A 681 5.09 72.07 -46.42
C ALA A 681 4.25 73.28 -45.99
N LYS A 682 4.07 73.50 -44.68
CA LYS A 682 3.30 74.62 -44.13
C LYS A 682 3.94 75.97 -44.49
N VAL A 683 3.15 76.82 -45.15
CA VAL A 683 3.56 78.19 -45.49
C VAL A 683 3.71 79.03 -44.21
N THR A 684 4.93 79.46 -43.89
CA THR A 684 5.21 80.44 -42.84
C THR A 684 5.21 81.85 -43.45
N THR A 685 4.52 82.78 -42.81
CA THR A 685 4.49 84.21 -43.19
C THR A 685 5.91 84.75 -43.38
N LYS A 686 6.15 85.44 -44.50
CA LYS A 686 7.48 85.90 -44.95
C LYS A 686 8.22 86.66 -43.83
N GLY A 687 9.31 86.09 -43.35
CA GLY A 687 10.19 86.65 -42.31
C GLY A 687 10.87 85.58 -41.45
N ASP A 688 10.16 84.49 -41.14
CA ASP A 688 10.65 83.43 -40.24
C ASP A 688 11.44 82.32 -40.94
N LYS A 689 11.18 82.06 -42.24
CA LYS A 689 11.86 80.99 -43.00
C LYS A 689 13.37 81.17 -43.09
N VAL A 690 13.86 82.40 -43.31
CA VAL A 690 15.30 82.67 -43.43
C VAL A 690 16.03 82.44 -42.09
N LYS A 691 15.40 82.84 -40.96
CA LYS A 691 15.93 82.58 -39.61
C LYS A 691 15.84 81.12 -39.19
N MET A 692 14.84 80.37 -39.67
CA MET A 692 14.78 78.91 -39.49
C MET A 692 15.89 78.20 -40.28
N ILE A 693 16.14 78.61 -41.52
CA ILE A 693 17.20 78.05 -42.37
C ILE A 693 18.60 78.29 -41.75
N GLU A 694 18.85 79.49 -41.21
CA GLU A 694 20.13 79.83 -40.56
C GLU A 694 20.37 79.10 -39.21
N ASN A 695 19.31 78.85 -38.43
CA ASN A 695 19.44 78.22 -37.10
C ASN A 695 19.19 76.69 -37.11
N GLN A 696 18.69 76.12 -38.20
CA GLN A 696 18.25 74.71 -38.27
C GLN A 696 18.69 74.00 -39.57
N TYR A 697 19.82 74.40 -40.17
CA TYR A 697 20.36 73.76 -41.39
C TYR A 697 20.48 72.22 -41.29
N THR A 698 20.68 71.69 -40.08
CA THR A 698 20.68 70.25 -39.77
C THR A 698 19.32 69.58 -39.93
N HIS A 699 18.19 70.28 -39.74
CA HIS A 699 16.86 69.71 -40.01
C HIS A 699 16.61 69.55 -41.51
N PHE A 700 16.99 70.53 -42.32
CA PHE A 700 16.86 70.47 -43.78
C PHE A 700 17.73 69.37 -44.40
N TYR A 701 18.95 69.17 -43.89
CA TYR A 701 19.85 68.13 -44.39
C TYR A 701 19.28 66.72 -44.20
N ASN A 702 18.51 66.48 -43.13
CA ASN A 702 17.92 65.18 -42.82
C ASN A 702 16.54 64.97 -43.46
N LEU A 703 15.91 66.03 -43.98
CA LEU A 703 14.54 65.99 -44.51
C LEU A 703 14.35 64.98 -45.66
N PRO A 704 15.28 64.82 -46.63
CA PRO A 704 15.20 63.77 -47.64
C PRO A 704 15.09 62.36 -47.05
N ASN A 705 15.86 62.08 -45.99
CA ASN A 705 15.82 60.81 -45.28
C ASN A 705 14.50 60.63 -44.51
N ASN A 706 13.98 61.71 -43.92
CA ASN A 706 12.69 61.67 -43.22
C ASN A 706 11.53 61.38 -44.19
N MET A 707 11.50 62.04 -45.35
CA MET A 707 10.51 61.80 -46.41
C MET A 707 10.58 60.36 -46.91
N ARG A 708 11.79 59.83 -47.11
CA ARG A 708 12.01 58.44 -47.51
C ARG A 708 11.45 57.46 -46.48
N LYS A 709 11.85 57.57 -45.21
CA LYS A 709 11.37 56.69 -44.13
C LYS A 709 9.85 56.75 -43.96
N PHE A 710 9.26 57.94 -44.08
CA PHE A 710 7.82 58.11 -44.02
C PHE A 710 7.12 57.38 -45.16
N LEU A 711 7.61 57.53 -46.40
CA LEU A 711 7.08 56.84 -47.57
C LEU A 711 7.28 55.32 -47.48
N GLU A 712 8.43 54.84 -47.02
CA GLU A 712 8.67 53.41 -46.76
C GLU A 712 7.62 52.84 -45.80
N CYS A 713 7.35 53.55 -44.69
CA CYS A 713 6.35 53.13 -43.72
C CYS A 713 4.92 53.19 -44.30
N TYR A 714 4.57 54.29 -44.98
CA TYR A 714 3.24 54.48 -45.57
C TYR A 714 2.95 53.45 -46.67
N LEU A 715 3.89 53.26 -47.60
CA LEU A 715 3.75 52.31 -48.71
C LEU A 715 3.76 50.86 -48.22
N TYR A 716 4.51 50.52 -47.17
CA TYR A 716 4.49 49.18 -46.60
C TYR A 716 3.07 48.76 -46.18
N TYR A 717 2.28 49.67 -45.60
CA TYR A 717 0.90 49.38 -45.22
C TYR A 717 -0.10 49.57 -46.37
N ARG A 718 0.09 50.59 -47.22
CA ARG A 718 -0.87 50.92 -48.29
C ARG A 718 -0.73 50.01 -49.52
N TYR A 719 0.50 49.63 -49.86
CA TYR A 719 0.84 48.75 -50.98
C TYR A 719 1.92 47.75 -50.55
N PRO A 720 1.56 46.72 -49.76
CA PRO A 720 2.53 45.77 -49.19
C PRO A 720 3.47 45.17 -50.26
N ASN A 721 4.77 45.20 -50.00
CA ASN A 721 5.82 44.59 -50.82
C ASN A 721 6.91 44.00 -49.91
N THR A 722 7.24 42.73 -50.10
CA THR A 722 8.20 41.99 -49.26
C THR A 722 9.66 42.28 -49.59
N ASP A 723 9.95 42.76 -50.80
CA ASP A 723 11.33 42.89 -51.30
C ASP A 723 11.89 44.30 -51.11
N ASN A 724 11.06 45.33 -51.37
CA ASN A 724 11.43 46.74 -51.18
C ASN A 724 10.18 47.61 -50.95
N PRO A 725 10.05 48.28 -49.79
CA PRO A 725 8.90 49.14 -49.48
C PRO A 725 8.67 50.29 -50.47
N LEU A 726 9.72 50.80 -51.12
CA LEU A 726 9.63 51.87 -52.13
C LEU A 726 9.34 51.36 -53.55
N ALA A 727 9.35 50.04 -53.81
CA ALA A 727 9.12 49.52 -55.15
C ALA A 727 7.71 49.81 -55.69
N ASN A 728 6.76 50.13 -54.80
CA ASN A 728 5.39 50.53 -55.14
C ASN A 728 5.18 52.06 -55.07
N LEU A 729 6.25 52.87 -55.04
CA LEU A 729 6.13 54.33 -54.98
C LEU A 729 5.41 54.91 -56.20
N ASP A 730 5.58 54.29 -57.37
CA ASP A 730 4.89 54.64 -58.62
C ASP A 730 3.37 54.53 -58.49
N LYS A 731 2.84 53.55 -57.76
CA LYS A 731 1.39 53.40 -57.50
C LYS A 731 0.80 54.59 -56.75
N LEU A 732 1.58 55.22 -55.85
CA LEU A 732 1.17 56.44 -55.18
C LEU A 732 1.05 57.61 -56.15
N PHE A 733 1.81 57.63 -57.24
CA PHE A 733 1.83 58.69 -58.26
C PHE A 733 1.28 58.22 -59.62
N ASP A 734 0.27 57.33 -59.65
CA ASP A 734 -0.41 56.89 -60.88
C ASP A 734 0.51 56.31 -61.96
N ASN A 735 1.47 55.50 -61.52
CA ASN A 735 2.52 54.87 -62.32
C ASN A 735 3.53 55.87 -62.94
N HIS A 736 3.54 57.13 -62.47
CA HIS A 736 4.48 58.15 -62.92
C HIS A 736 5.07 58.93 -61.74
N ILE A 737 6.21 58.47 -61.22
CA ILE A 737 6.92 59.18 -60.15
C ILE A 737 7.52 60.49 -60.70
N PRO A 738 7.16 61.67 -60.17
CA PRO A 738 7.78 62.92 -60.59
C PRO A 738 9.30 62.88 -60.37
N CYS A 739 10.08 63.32 -61.36
CA CYS A 739 11.55 63.30 -61.28
C CYS A 739 12.09 63.97 -60.01
N LEU A 740 11.45 65.04 -59.55
CA LEU A 740 11.82 65.77 -58.34
C LEU A 740 11.64 64.92 -57.08
N VAL A 741 10.54 64.17 -56.97
CA VAL A 741 10.27 63.26 -55.84
C VAL A 741 11.31 62.14 -55.84
N ASN A 742 11.57 61.52 -57.00
CA ASN A 742 12.57 60.46 -57.10
C ASN A 742 13.96 60.94 -56.69
N ARG A 743 14.37 62.13 -57.17
CA ARG A 743 15.67 62.73 -56.82
C ARG A 743 15.80 62.99 -55.32
N VAL A 744 14.79 63.60 -54.69
CA VAL A 744 14.86 63.91 -53.26
C VAL A 744 14.78 62.64 -52.40
N VAL A 745 13.87 61.72 -52.71
CA VAL A 745 13.63 60.51 -51.89
C VAL A 745 14.71 59.45 -52.06
N ASN A 746 15.33 59.33 -53.24
CA ASN A 746 16.36 58.33 -53.51
C ASN A 746 17.80 58.89 -53.55
N GLU A 747 18.05 59.99 -54.26
CA GLU A 747 19.42 60.52 -54.42
C GLU A 747 19.85 61.41 -53.24
N TYR A 748 18.95 62.21 -52.67
CA TYR A 748 19.33 63.11 -51.55
C TYR A 748 19.32 62.42 -50.19
N SER A 749 18.66 61.27 -50.06
CA SER A 749 18.63 60.45 -48.84
C SER A 749 19.83 59.51 -48.69
N HIS A 750 20.60 59.28 -49.76
CA HIS A 750 21.78 58.41 -49.77
C HIS A 750 23.04 59.11 -50.29
N LEU A 751 24.19 58.76 -49.72
CA LEU A 751 25.50 59.22 -50.20
C LEU A 751 26.07 58.35 -51.33
N ALA A 752 25.25 57.44 -51.89
CA ALA A 752 25.68 56.24 -52.63
C ALA A 752 26.69 56.51 -53.75
N TRP A 753 26.62 57.65 -54.45
CA TRP A 753 27.57 58.03 -55.50
C TRP A 753 28.32 59.31 -55.08
N GLY A 754 29.65 59.27 -55.04
CA GLY A 754 30.51 60.30 -54.42
C GLY A 754 30.31 61.76 -54.88
N ASN A 755 29.67 62.00 -56.03
CA ASN A 755 29.33 63.34 -56.52
C ASN A 755 28.24 64.05 -55.70
N ARG A 756 27.37 63.32 -54.97
CA ARG A 756 26.38 63.94 -54.07
C ARG A 756 27.09 64.76 -52.98
N GLY A 757 28.16 64.22 -52.39
CA GLY A 757 28.83 64.83 -51.23
C GLY A 757 29.36 66.26 -51.45
N ILE A 758 29.40 66.72 -52.70
CA ILE A 758 29.91 68.03 -53.13
C ILE A 758 28.78 69.08 -53.26
N LEU A 759 27.51 68.66 -53.34
CA LEU A 759 26.36 69.55 -53.56
C LEU A 759 25.52 69.74 -52.27
N PRO A 760 25.14 70.99 -51.92
CA PRO A 760 24.20 71.26 -50.83
C PRO A 760 22.79 70.76 -51.18
N VAL A 761 21.98 70.44 -50.16
CA VAL A 761 20.56 70.05 -50.37
C VAL A 761 19.77 71.29 -50.75
N ASP A 762 19.04 71.26 -51.87
CA ASP A 762 18.16 72.35 -52.25
C ASP A 762 16.88 72.34 -51.39
N VAL A 763 16.77 73.34 -50.53
CA VAL A 763 15.65 73.52 -49.59
C VAL A 763 14.33 73.75 -50.32
N ASN A 764 14.34 74.48 -51.44
CA ASN A 764 13.12 74.76 -52.22
C ASN A 764 12.62 73.48 -52.92
N GLU A 765 13.53 72.61 -53.36
CA GLU A 765 13.16 71.32 -53.93
C GLU A 765 12.55 70.40 -52.87
N ALA A 766 13.17 70.33 -51.68
CA ALA A 766 12.62 69.55 -50.57
C ALA A 766 11.24 70.08 -50.11
N GLU A 767 11.02 71.40 -50.15
CA GLU A 767 9.69 72.00 -49.86
C GLU A 767 8.64 71.54 -50.86
N LYS A 768 8.96 71.65 -52.16
CA LYS A 768 8.06 71.22 -53.24
C LYS A 768 7.72 69.75 -53.14
N VAL A 769 8.71 68.90 -52.84
CA VAL A 769 8.49 67.46 -52.65
C VAL A 769 7.65 67.18 -51.41
N ALA A 770 7.89 67.87 -50.29
CA ALA A 770 7.06 67.73 -49.09
C ALA A 770 5.59 68.10 -49.37
N LYS A 771 5.34 69.25 -50.02
CA LYS A 771 4.00 69.66 -50.46
C LYS A 771 3.37 68.62 -51.37
N HIS A 772 4.11 68.13 -52.35
CA HIS A 772 3.61 67.16 -53.33
C HIS A 772 3.29 65.79 -52.70
N ILE A 773 4.11 65.30 -51.77
CA ILE A 773 3.84 64.08 -50.98
C ILE A 773 2.57 64.25 -50.16
N LEU A 774 2.40 65.37 -49.46
CA LEU A 774 1.20 65.59 -48.66
C LEU A 774 -0.04 65.78 -49.54
N HIS A 775 0.09 66.45 -50.68
CA HIS A 775 -1.00 66.64 -51.65
C HIS A 775 -1.50 65.30 -52.17
N ILE A 776 -0.61 64.42 -52.64
CA ILE A 776 -1.02 63.13 -53.21
C ILE A 776 -1.61 62.20 -52.14
N ILE A 777 -1.11 62.27 -50.90
CA ILE A 777 -1.70 61.51 -49.79
C ILE A 777 -3.08 62.06 -49.45
N ARG A 778 -3.26 63.38 -49.41
CA ARG A 778 -4.56 64.02 -49.21
C ARG A 778 -5.55 63.68 -50.33
N GLU A 779 -5.09 63.62 -51.58
CA GLU A 779 -5.92 63.28 -52.73
C GLU A 779 -6.34 61.81 -52.74
N LYS A 780 -5.39 60.88 -52.50
CA LYS A 780 -5.64 59.44 -52.58
C LYS A 780 -6.16 58.81 -51.28
N ASP A 781 -5.94 59.45 -50.15
CA ASP A 781 -6.35 58.99 -48.82
C ASP A 781 -6.56 60.16 -47.85
N ASN A 782 -7.57 60.99 -48.14
CA ASN A 782 -7.89 62.18 -47.35
C ASN A 782 -8.18 61.85 -45.88
N GLU A 783 -8.86 60.72 -45.62
CA GLU A 783 -9.19 60.29 -44.26
C GLU A 783 -7.91 60.00 -43.45
N HIS A 784 -6.95 59.28 -44.02
CA HIS A 784 -5.66 59.04 -43.38
C HIS A 784 -4.83 60.31 -43.21
N TYR A 785 -4.84 61.22 -44.19
CA TYR A 785 -4.17 62.52 -44.08
C TYR A 785 -4.73 63.37 -42.93
N CYS A 786 -6.07 63.48 -42.82
CA CYS A 786 -6.72 64.19 -41.72
C CYS A 786 -6.39 63.55 -40.36
N ALA A 787 -6.44 62.22 -40.27
CA ALA A 787 -6.07 61.50 -39.04
C ALA A 787 -4.60 61.74 -38.64
N LEU A 788 -3.69 61.84 -39.62
CA LEU A 788 -2.29 62.21 -39.37
C LEU A 788 -2.16 63.64 -38.83
N CYS A 789 -2.85 64.62 -39.41
CA CYS A 789 -2.89 66.00 -38.91
C CYS A 789 -3.45 66.09 -37.48
N ASP A 790 -4.54 65.38 -37.19
CA ASP A 790 -5.13 65.32 -35.84
C ASP A 790 -4.17 64.70 -34.81
N SER A 791 -3.44 63.65 -35.21
CA SER A 791 -2.48 62.96 -34.34
C SER A 791 -1.33 63.85 -33.83
N ILE A 792 -1.02 64.91 -34.59
CA ILE A 792 0.02 65.89 -34.26
C ILE A 792 -0.58 67.27 -33.90
N LYS A 793 -1.92 67.37 -33.83
CA LYS A 793 -2.68 68.58 -33.47
C LYS A 793 -2.38 69.79 -34.38
N VAL A 794 -2.34 69.58 -35.69
CA VAL A 794 -2.11 70.64 -36.70
C VAL A 794 -3.30 70.76 -37.66
N ASP A 795 -3.39 71.89 -38.35
CA ASP A 795 -4.47 72.18 -39.31
C ASP A 795 -4.37 71.33 -40.59
N PRO A 796 -5.38 70.54 -40.98
CA PRO A 796 -5.35 69.78 -42.23
C PRO A 796 -5.51 70.66 -43.49
N ASN A 797 -5.95 71.91 -43.36
CA ASN A 797 -6.26 72.78 -44.50
C ASN A 797 -5.11 73.72 -44.87
N ILE A 798 -3.88 73.21 -44.88
CA ILE A 798 -2.73 73.98 -45.36
C ILE A 798 -2.70 74.04 -46.90
N ASP A 799 -2.13 75.14 -47.40
CA ASP A 799 -1.88 75.33 -48.82
C ASP A 799 -0.74 74.42 -49.29
N LEU A 800 -1.10 73.43 -50.10
CA LEU A 800 -0.21 72.41 -50.65
C LEU A 800 0.01 72.59 -52.16
N GLU A 801 -0.55 73.64 -52.77
CA GLU A 801 -0.32 73.99 -54.17
C GLU A 801 1.01 74.75 -54.38
#